data_AF-Q9KGC9-F1
#
_entry.id   AF-Q9KGC9-F1
#
_cell.length_a   1.000
_cell.length_b   1.000
_cell.length_c   1.000
_cell.angle_alpha   90.00
_cell.angle_beta   90.00
_cell.angle_gamma   90.00
#
_symmetry.space_group_name_H-M   'P 1'
#
loop_
_entity.id
_entity.type
_entity.pdbx_description
1 polymer ?
#
loop_
_entity_poly.entity_id
_entity_poly.type
_entity_poly.pdbx_seq_one_letter_code
_entity_poly.pdbx_strand_id
1 'polypeptide(L)'
;MSNHEDQQCNRREIGRCSEAEGKDTVARGVASHAEGIGTRALNRASHTEGKETVSRGRSAHAEGRRARSRGFNSHAEGKDTVSIGRNSHAEGKDTRARGLRSHAEGADTIANGVNSHAEGNNTAAHGASSHAEGQNSTTTAAATAAHAEGFGTNASAHSAHAEGRETTASGEASHVEGEGNTASGRAAHAEGGAVDPQGNPAPTTADGDSAHAEGVGTIASGFASHAEGGTLDVNTSPGPQAIGDFSHAEGLFTTASGMAAHSEGTNTTASSSHAHAEGILTIASGVASHAEGNRTTASGVASHAEGEMLDFIRTQAIGRAAHAEGQATIANGTASHTEGRNTTTGAGAIAAHAEGINTTANGIASHAEGEFSIATGANAHAEGFNTRATGENSHAEGLITTASNLASHAEGILTTASGAASHAQGQVTIANGLRSHTEGLGTCANNKEGVHVMGLFGGPAPADPNYSWYLVNGISQCDPNGVVAKILVDGSACFDSTVTTAGLITAAGACDFAEMFESSNGETIDVGYFVTFDGESEKVRKANETDTFIIGITSSNPGVLADAENPACSKYLVDEWNRPIYEEVTLPEVKDPQGNVIAEKRTEIRKKINPDWDPSENGCSRKDQPEWIPVGLVGKLLVRDDGTCKVGGYCKPNHEGIATASPIGYRVMKRTGKNQLLVLVDSALRL
;
A
#
# COMPACT_ATOMS: atom_id res chain seq x y z
N MET A 1 -36.75 6.60 -119.51
CA MET A 1 -37.83 7.07 -118.62
C MET A 1 -37.78 6.24 -117.36
N SER A 2 -37.88 6.93 -116.23
CA SER A 2 -37.88 6.52 -114.81
C SER A 2 -37.88 5.03 -114.46
N ASN A 3 -37.02 4.68 -113.51
CA ASN A 3 -37.43 4.07 -112.24
C ASN A 3 -36.24 4.06 -111.28
N HIS A 4 -36.08 5.14 -110.49
CA HIS A 4 -35.32 5.07 -109.26
C HIS A 4 -36.32 4.73 -108.15
N GLU A 5 -36.14 3.54 -107.59
CA GLU A 5 -36.88 3.02 -106.46
C GLU A 5 -36.68 3.91 -105.23
N ASP A 6 -37.72 4.65 -104.90
CA ASP A 6 -37.89 5.34 -103.63
C ASP A 6 -38.20 4.27 -102.55
N GLN A 7 -37.16 3.58 -102.06
CA GLN A 7 -37.26 2.73 -100.87
C GLN A 7 -37.36 3.62 -99.62
N GLN A 8 -38.59 4.09 -99.36
CA GLN A 8 -39.22 4.37 -98.07
C GLN A 8 -38.29 4.65 -96.88
N CYS A 9 -37.75 5.86 -96.80
CA CYS A 9 -37.45 6.47 -95.51
C CYS A 9 -38.77 7.02 -94.94
N ASN A 10 -39.44 6.27 -94.05
CA ASN A 10 -40.67 6.72 -93.38
C ASN A 10 -40.37 7.89 -92.42
N ARG A 11 -40.33 9.12 -92.95
CA ARG A 11 -40.13 10.36 -92.20
C ARG A 11 -41.47 10.98 -91.83
N ARG A 12 -41.58 11.57 -90.63
CA ARG A 12 -42.83 12.18 -90.16
C ARG A 12 -42.59 13.49 -89.40
N GLU A 13 -42.63 14.62 -90.10
CA GLU A 13 -42.65 15.95 -89.49
C GLU A 13 -44.07 16.37 -89.08
N ILE A 14 -44.25 16.77 -87.83
CA ILE A 14 -45.54 17.19 -87.27
C ILE A 14 -45.31 18.37 -86.32
N GLY A 15 -45.03 19.54 -86.88
CA GLY A 15 -44.78 20.76 -86.12
C GLY A 15 -44.35 21.92 -87.02
N ARG A 16 -44.45 23.16 -86.52
CA ARG A 16 -43.91 24.32 -87.25
C ARG A 16 -42.37 24.28 -87.15
N CYS A 17 -41.68 24.33 -88.29
CA CYS A 17 -40.21 24.27 -88.37
C CYS A 17 -39.60 22.97 -87.81
N SER A 18 -40.31 21.84 -87.85
CA SER A 18 -39.75 20.53 -87.50
C SER A 18 -39.05 19.88 -88.69
N GLU A 19 -37.99 19.12 -88.45
CA GLU A 19 -37.17 18.44 -89.47
C GLU A 19 -36.92 16.98 -89.07
N ALA A 20 -37.16 16.04 -89.99
CA ALA A 20 -36.91 14.62 -89.78
C ALA A 20 -36.01 14.07 -90.89
N GLU A 21 -34.84 13.56 -90.53
CA GLU A 21 -33.84 13.00 -91.45
C GLU A 21 -33.57 11.53 -91.14
N GLY A 22 -33.08 10.77 -92.12
CA GLY A 22 -32.81 9.32 -91.94
C GLY A 22 -34.03 8.40 -92.07
N LYS A 23 -33.98 7.23 -91.43
CA LYS A 23 -34.94 6.13 -91.61
C LYS A 23 -35.85 5.97 -90.39
N ASP A 24 -37.17 5.89 -90.60
CA ASP A 24 -38.19 5.69 -89.55
C ASP A 24 -38.16 6.78 -88.45
N THR A 25 -37.87 8.03 -88.81
CA THR A 25 -37.73 9.15 -87.87
C THR A 25 -38.99 9.99 -87.73
N VAL A 26 -39.21 10.53 -86.53
CA VAL A 26 -40.41 11.34 -86.19
C VAL A 26 -40.00 12.62 -85.48
N ALA A 27 -40.29 13.77 -86.09
CA ALA A 27 -40.10 15.09 -85.50
C ALA A 27 -41.46 15.76 -85.27
N ARG A 28 -41.98 15.67 -84.04
CA ARG A 28 -43.30 16.14 -83.62
C ARG A 28 -43.18 17.22 -82.55
N GLY A 29 -43.00 18.45 -82.96
CA GLY A 29 -42.94 19.62 -82.07
C GLY A 29 -42.53 20.88 -82.84
N VAL A 30 -42.78 22.06 -82.29
CA VAL A 30 -42.28 23.30 -82.91
C VAL A 30 -40.75 23.31 -82.82
N ALA A 31 -40.05 23.48 -83.95
CA ALA A 31 -38.58 23.46 -84.03
C ALA A 31 -37.92 22.15 -83.55
N SER A 32 -38.59 21.00 -83.64
CA SER A 32 -37.98 19.70 -83.29
C SER A 32 -37.16 19.14 -84.46
N HIS A 33 -36.01 18.54 -84.18
CA HIS A 33 -35.16 17.88 -85.19
C HIS A 33 -34.89 16.42 -84.80
N ALA A 34 -35.09 15.48 -85.73
CA ALA A 34 -34.84 14.05 -85.52
C ALA A 34 -34.08 13.45 -86.69
N GLU A 35 -32.87 12.95 -86.46
CA GLU A 35 -32.03 12.29 -87.48
C GLU A 35 -31.62 10.88 -87.08
N GLY A 36 -31.08 10.07 -88.01
CA GLY A 36 -30.63 8.70 -87.75
C GLY A 36 -31.64 7.60 -88.10
N ILE A 37 -31.75 6.55 -87.27
CA ILE A 37 -32.60 5.36 -87.52
C ILE A 37 -33.56 5.11 -86.37
N GLY A 38 -34.87 5.22 -86.61
CA GLY A 38 -35.91 4.93 -85.61
C GLY A 38 -36.00 5.97 -84.49
N THR A 39 -35.51 7.19 -84.71
CA THR A 39 -35.41 8.26 -83.69
C THR A 39 -36.68 9.10 -83.60
N ARG A 40 -36.96 9.68 -82.43
CA ARG A 40 -38.23 10.38 -82.16
C ARG A 40 -38.05 11.61 -81.28
N ALA A 41 -38.10 12.80 -81.89
CA ALA A 41 -38.17 14.09 -81.21
C ALA A 41 -39.63 14.53 -81.10
N LEU A 42 -40.20 14.63 -79.90
CA LEU A 42 -41.65 14.67 -79.68
C LEU A 42 -42.16 15.93 -78.94
N ASN A 43 -41.34 16.97 -78.81
CA ASN A 43 -41.73 18.22 -78.14
C ASN A 43 -41.08 19.45 -78.79
N ARG A 44 -41.41 20.65 -78.31
CA ARG A 44 -40.83 21.90 -78.80
C ARG A 44 -39.31 21.90 -78.61
N ALA A 45 -38.57 22.21 -79.68
CA ALA A 45 -37.11 22.33 -79.70
C ALA A 45 -36.35 21.06 -79.26
N SER A 46 -36.98 19.87 -79.26
CA SER A 46 -36.27 18.63 -78.93
C SER A 46 -35.42 18.15 -80.10
N HIS A 47 -34.24 17.61 -79.81
CA HIS A 47 -33.31 17.00 -80.77
C HIS A 47 -33.15 15.49 -80.49
N THR A 48 -33.04 14.67 -81.54
CA THR A 48 -32.62 13.26 -81.41
C THR A 48 -31.78 12.82 -82.59
N GLU A 49 -30.67 12.14 -82.33
CA GLU A 49 -29.84 11.50 -83.36
C GLU A 49 -29.44 10.07 -82.97
N GLY A 50 -28.76 9.34 -83.87
CA GLY A 50 -28.33 7.96 -83.63
C GLY A 50 -29.36 6.87 -83.98
N LYS A 51 -29.54 5.85 -83.13
CA LYS A 51 -30.41 4.67 -83.38
C LYS A 51 -31.40 4.44 -82.24
N GLU A 52 -32.70 4.42 -82.55
CA GLU A 52 -33.81 4.16 -81.61
C GLU A 52 -33.87 5.13 -80.42
N THR A 53 -33.37 6.36 -80.59
CA THR A 53 -33.36 7.40 -79.54
C THR A 53 -34.68 8.15 -79.47
N VAL A 54 -35.03 8.68 -78.28
CA VAL A 54 -36.33 9.35 -78.06
C VAL A 54 -36.18 10.58 -77.15
N SER A 55 -36.53 11.76 -77.65
CA SER A 55 -36.65 12.99 -76.87
C SER A 55 -38.11 13.41 -76.73
N ARG A 56 -38.62 13.53 -75.50
CA ARG A 56 -40.01 13.90 -75.16
C ARG A 56 -40.13 15.20 -74.38
N GLY A 57 -39.06 15.67 -73.77
CA GLY A 57 -39.04 16.94 -73.07
C GLY A 57 -38.87 18.12 -74.03
N ARG A 58 -39.37 19.30 -73.65
CA ARG A 58 -39.08 20.54 -74.38
C ARG A 58 -37.59 20.84 -74.27
N SER A 59 -36.94 21.14 -75.40
CA SER A 59 -35.48 21.36 -75.50
C SER A 59 -34.63 20.16 -75.08
N ALA A 60 -35.19 18.94 -75.07
CA ALA A 60 -34.44 17.74 -74.72
C ALA A 60 -33.60 17.23 -75.89
N HIS A 61 -32.39 16.72 -75.61
CA HIS A 61 -31.49 16.08 -76.57
C HIS A 61 -31.29 14.59 -76.23
N ALA A 62 -31.27 13.71 -77.24
CA ALA A 62 -30.83 12.33 -77.07
C ALA A 62 -30.02 11.82 -78.27
N GLU A 63 -28.84 11.25 -78.03
CA GLU A 63 -27.93 10.74 -79.05
C GLU A 63 -27.37 9.35 -78.68
N GLY A 64 -26.81 8.62 -79.65
CA GLY A 64 -26.30 7.26 -79.45
C GLY A 64 -27.31 6.15 -79.81
N ARG A 65 -27.51 5.15 -78.93
CA ARG A 65 -28.38 3.98 -79.19
C ARG A 65 -29.35 3.69 -78.07
N ARG A 66 -30.66 3.73 -78.35
CA ARG A 66 -31.75 3.55 -77.37
C ARG A 66 -31.74 4.56 -76.22
N ALA A 67 -31.04 5.69 -76.37
CA ALA A 67 -31.04 6.80 -75.42
C ALA A 67 -32.41 7.49 -75.35
N ARG A 68 -32.82 7.91 -74.15
CA ARG A 68 -34.15 8.52 -73.93
C ARG A 68 -34.07 9.74 -73.04
N SER A 69 -34.46 10.90 -73.57
CA SER A 69 -34.48 12.17 -72.87
C SER A 69 -35.92 12.67 -72.68
N ARG A 70 -36.42 12.81 -71.45
CA ARG A 70 -37.84 13.07 -71.15
C ARG A 70 -38.09 14.38 -70.39
N GLY A 71 -37.09 14.94 -69.73
CA GLY A 71 -37.21 16.16 -68.94
C GLY A 71 -37.09 17.43 -69.76
N PHE A 72 -37.56 18.56 -69.22
CA PHE A 72 -37.29 19.87 -69.85
C PHE A 72 -35.77 20.10 -69.86
N ASN A 73 -35.20 20.38 -71.04
CA ASN A 73 -33.76 20.63 -71.23
C ASN A 73 -32.87 19.48 -70.73
N SER A 74 -33.34 18.23 -70.80
CA SER A 74 -32.53 17.05 -70.44
C SER A 74 -31.67 16.58 -71.61
N HIS A 75 -30.53 15.96 -71.32
CA HIS A 75 -29.62 15.38 -72.31
C HIS A 75 -29.39 13.88 -72.00
N ALA A 76 -29.42 13.02 -73.02
CA ALA A 76 -29.10 11.60 -72.90
C ALA A 76 -28.20 11.12 -74.06
N GLU A 77 -26.94 10.81 -73.81
CA GLU A 77 -25.97 10.32 -74.80
C GLU A 77 -25.59 8.86 -74.52
N GLY A 78 -25.12 8.11 -75.52
CA GLY A 78 -24.59 6.76 -75.35
C GLY A 78 -25.61 5.64 -75.57
N LYS A 79 -25.44 4.50 -74.90
CA LYS A 79 -26.24 3.28 -75.10
C LYS A 79 -27.18 3.04 -73.94
N ASP A 80 -28.48 2.92 -74.20
CA ASP A 80 -29.51 2.60 -73.20
C ASP A 80 -29.65 3.62 -72.05
N THR A 81 -29.19 4.85 -72.27
CA THR A 81 -29.22 5.92 -71.27
C THR A 81 -30.60 6.55 -71.16
N VAL A 82 -30.96 7.00 -69.95
CA VAL A 82 -32.28 7.57 -69.68
C VAL A 82 -32.17 8.81 -68.79
N SER A 83 -32.50 9.97 -69.36
CA SER A 83 -32.52 11.26 -68.68
C SER A 83 -33.98 11.74 -68.52
N ILE A 84 -34.47 11.88 -67.28
CA ILE A 84 -35.89 12.16 -66.97
C ILE A 84 -36.07 13.51 -66.27
N GLY A 85 -35.12 13.91 -65.44
CA GLY A 85 -35.19 15.14 -64.67
C GLY A 85 -35.12 16.39 -65.53
N ARG A 86 -35.63 17.52 -65.03
CA ARG A 86 -35.41 18.81 -65.68
C ARG A 86 -33.92 19.16 -65.59
N ASN A 87 -33.30 19.56 -66.70
CA ASN A 87 -31.86 19.82 -66.82
C ASN A 87 -30.97 18.62 -66.42
N SER A 88 -31.46 17.37 -66.47
CA SER A 88 -30.62 16.21 -66.16
C SER A 88 -29.75 15.80 -67.35
N HIS A 89 -28.60 15.18 -67.07
CA HIS A 89 -27.69 14.64 -68.07
C HIS A 89 -27.39 13.16 -67.79
N ALA A 90 -27.50 12.29 -68.78
CA ALA A 90 -27.10 10.88 -68.68
C ALA A 90 -26.22 10.49 -69.88
N GLU A 91 -25.01 9.99 -69.64
CA GLU A 91 -24.08 9.54 -70.68
C GLU A 91 -23.52 8.14 -70.38
N GLY A 92 -22.89 7.48 -71.36
CA GLY A 92 -22.31 6.15 -71.19
C GLY A 92 -23.23 4.98 -71.56
N LYS A 93 -23.29 3.93 -70.73
CA LYS A 93 -24.05 2.68 -70.98
C LYS A 93 -25.01 2.34 -69.83
N ASP A 94 -26.29 2.12 -70.14
CA ASP A 94 -27.33 1.71 -69.17
C ASP A 94 -27.51 2.70 -67.98
N THR A 95 -27.11 3.96 -68.15
CA THR A 95 -27.14 5.01 -67.12
C THR A 95 -28.49 5.73 -67.01
N ARG A 96 -28.82 6.24 -65.81
CA ARG A 96 -30.12 6.87 -65.54
C ARG A 96 -30.01 8.12 -64.67
N ALA A 97 -30.33 9.29 -65.23
CA ALA A 97 -30.42 10.55 -64.51
C ALA A 97 -31.90 10.95 -64.32
N ARG A 98 -32.46 10.77 -63.11
CA ARG A 98 -33.89 10.96 -62.83
C ARG A 98 -34.21 12.25 -62.06
N GLY A 99 -33.27 12.78 -61.28
CA GLY A 99 -33.49 13.95 -60.45
C GLY A 99 -33.38 15.29 -61.19
N LEU A 100 -33.92 16.36 -60.60
CA LEU A 100 -33.74 17.72 -61.13
C LEU A 100 -32.24 18.06 -61.13
N ARG A 101 -31.67 18.44 -62.29
CA ARG A 101 -30.23 18.71 -62.48
C ARG A 101 -29.29 17.55 -62.10
N SER A 102 -29.77 16.30 -62.12
CA SER A 102 -28.91 15.13 -61.84
C SER A 102 -27.99 14.82 -63.02
N HIS A 103 -26.79 14.32 -62.75
CA HIS A 103 -25.84 13.84 -63.75
C HIS A 103 -25.49 12.37 -63.51
N ALA A 104 -25.53 11.52 -64.55
CA ALA A 104 -25.12 10.12 -64.46
C ALA A 104 -24.24 9.73 -65.65
N GLU A 105 -23.02 9.27 -65.42
CA GLU A 105 -22.05 8.87 -66.45
C GLU A 105 -21.46 7.48 -66.15
N GLY A 106 -20.74 6.88 -67.11
CA GLY A 106 -20.15 5.55 -66.97
C GLY A 106 -21.05 4.37 -67.40
N ALA A 107 -21.12 3.30 -66.60
CA ALA A 107 -21.85 2.07 -66.91
C ALA A 107 -22.77 1.64 -65.75
N ASP A 108 -24.04 1.38 -66.03
CA ASP A 108 -25.04 0.92 -65.05
C ASP A 108 -25.25 1.90 -63.87
N THR A 109 -25.04 3.21 -64.08
CA THR A 109 -25.10 4.23 -63.03
C THR A 109 -26.49 4.88 -62.87
N ILE A 110 -26.82 5.33 -61.66
CA ILE A 110 -28.15 5.90 -61.34
C ILE A 110 -28.02 7.17 -60.48
N ALA A 111 -28.41 8.32 -61.01
CA ALA A 111 -28.54 9.57 -60.27
C ALA A 111 -30.02 9.94 -60.08
N ASN A 112 -30.59 9.66 -58.91
CA ASN A 112 -32.01 9.87 -58.59
C ASN A 112 -32.29 11.18 -57.84
N GLY A 113 -31.32 11.73 -57.12
CA GLY A 113 -31.47 12.90 -56.28
C GLY A 113 -31.45 14.24 -57.02
N VAL A 114 -31.94 15.29 -56.38
CA VAL A 114 -31.84 16.66 -56.92
C VAL A 114 -30.37 17.10 -56.86
N ASN A 115 -29.79 17.55 -57.98
CA ASN A 115 -28.36 17.85 -58.13
C ASN A 115 -27.42 16.67 -57.79
N SER A 116 -27.89 15.42 -57.82
CA SER A 116 -27.02 14.26 -57.55
C SER A 116 -26.10 13.94 -58.73
N HIS A 117 -24.91 13.42 -58.46
CA HIS A 117 -23.95 12.97 -59.48
C HIS A 117 -23.59 11.48 -59.26
N ALA A 118 -23.61 10.66 -60.30
CA ALA A 118 -23.15 9.27 -60.22
C ALA A 118 -22.26 8.93 -61.43
N GLU A 119 -21.05 8.45 -61.17
CA GLU A 119 -20.06 8.07 -62.20
C GLU A 119 -19.44 6.70 -61.93
N GLY A 120 -18.77 6.10 -62.93
CA GLY A 120 -18.12 4.80 -62.78
C GLY A 120 -18.96 3.58 -63.21
N ASN A 121 -18.91 2.47 -62.46
CA ASN A 121 -19.57 1.19 -62.80
C ASN A 121 -20.52 0.72 -61.69
N ASN A 122 -21.81 0.56 -62.01
CA ASN A 122 -22.84 0.11 -61.06
C ASN A 122 -22.94 1.01 -59.80
N THR A 123 -22.82 2.33 -59.97
CA THR A 123 -22.90 3.31 -58.88
C THR A 123 -24.28 3.96 -58.79
N ALA A 124 -24.65 4.43 -57.60
CA ALA A 124 -25.98 5.01 -57.37
C ALA A 124 -25.95 6.20 -56.41
N ALA A 125 -26.37 7.37 -56.90
CA ALA A 125 -26.58 8.57 -56.10
C ALA A 125 -28.07 8.85 -55.89
N HIS A 126 -28.62 8.53 -54.71
CA HIS A 126 -30.06 8.67 -54.45
C HIS A 126 -30.45 9.90 -53.61
N GLY A 127 -29.52 10.44 -52.82
CA GLY A 127 -29.75 11.61 -51.97
C GLY A 127 -29.70 12.94 -52.74
N ALA A 128 -30.30 14.00 -52.18
CA ALA A 128 -30.16 15.34 -52.75
C ALA A 128 -28.71 15.82 -52.62
N SER A 129 -28.14 16.36 -53.70
CA SER A 129 -26.74 16.80 -53.80
C SER A 129 -25.72 15.70 -53.45
N SER A 130 -26.08 14.41 -53.53
CA SER A 130 -25.16 13.32 -53.24
C SER A 130 -24.29 12.96 -54.44
N HIS A 131 -23.12 12.39 -54.16
CA HIS A 131 -22.15 11.96 -55.18
C HIS A 131 -21.75 10.50 -54.94
N ALA A 132 -21.71 9.70 -56.01
CA ALA A 132 -21.27 8.30 -55.96
C ALA A 132 -20.37 7.97 -57.15
N GLU A 133 -19.14 7.52 -56.89
CA GLU A 133 -18.14 7.20 -57.91
C GLU A 133 -17.41 5.87 -57.65
N GLY A 134 -16.68 5.37 -58.67
CA GLY A 134 -15.96 4.09 -58.60
C GLY A 134 -16.79 2.88 -59.06
N GLN A 135 -16.80 1.80 -58.28
CA GLN A 135 -17.48 0.55 -58.61
C GLN A 135 -18.38 0.07 -57.46
N ASN A 136 -19.66 -0.22 -57.73
CA ASN A 136 -20.63 -0.67 -56.72
C ASN A 136 -20.86 0.31 -55.54
N SER A 137 -20.48 1.58 -55.67
CA SER A 137 -20.62 2.60 -54.62
C SER A 137 -22.02 3.21 -54.61
N THR A 138 -22.57 3.51 -53.44
CA THR A 138 -23.96 3.97 -53.32
C THR A 138 -24.18 4.99 -52.22
N THR A 139 -25.11 5.93 -52.48
CA THR A 139 -25.73 6.78 -51.47
C THR A 139 -27.22 6.54 -51.41
N THR A 140 -27.80 6.57 -50.21
CA THR A 140 -29.25 6.31 -50.03
C THR A 140 -30.11 7.55 -50.26
N ALA A 141 -31.43 7.37 -50.39
CA ALA A 141 -32.35 8.49 -50.60
C ALA A 141 -32.41 9.48 -49.41
N ALA A 142 -32.07 9.01 -48.20
CA ALA A 142 -31.99 9.85 -47.00
C ALA A 142 -30.66 10.63 -46.90
N ALA A 143 -29.64 10.24 -47.67
CA ALA A 143 -28.26 10.71 -47.58
C ALA A 143 -28.04 12.04 -48.33
N THR A 144 -28.62 13.13 -47.85
CA THR A 144 -28.42 14.46 -48.45
C THR A 144 -26.96 14.89 -48.31
N ALA A 145 -26.33 15.36 -49.40
CA ALA A 145 -24.93 15.78 -49.48
C ALA A 145 -23.91 14.68 -49.12
N ALA A 146 -24.29 13.40 -49.20
CA ALA A 146 -23.38 12.29 -48.95
C ALA A 146 -22.46 12.01 -50.14
N HIS A 147 -21.29 11.45 -49.87
CA HIS A 147 -20.28 11.07 -50.86
C HIS A 147 -19.83 9.62 -50.65
N ALA A 148 -19.86 8.82 -51.71
CA ALA A 148 -19.38 7.44 -51.71
C ALA A 148 -18.45 7.18 -52.91
N GLU A 149 -17.18 6.88 -52.65
CA GLU A 149 -16.17 6.63 -53.69
C GLU A 149 -15.43 5.30 -53.45
N GLY A 150 -14.83 4.72 -54.49
CA GLY A 150 -14.06 3.47 -54.37
C GLY A 150 -14.79 2.18 -54.83
N PHE A 151 -14.63 1.07 -54.10
CA PHE A 151 -15.22 -0.24 -54.44
C PHE A 151 -16.19 -0.73 -53.37
N GLY A 152 -17.49 -0.77 -53.66
CA GLY A 152 -18.50 -1.32 -52.76
C GLY A 152 -18.75 -0.47 -51.51
N THR A 153 -18.56 0.85 -51.60
CA THR A 153 -18.74 1.77 -50.48
C THR A 153 -20.19 2.27 -50.35
N ASN A 154 -20.63 2.57 -49.13
CA ASN A 154 -22.01 2.98 -48.85
C ASN A 154 -22.07 4.17 -47.89
N ALA A 155 -22.53 5.33 -48.38
CA ALA A 155 -22.78 6.51 -47.56
C ALA A 155 -24.29 6.79 -47.44
N SER A 156 -24.85 6.52 -46.26
CA SER A 156 -26.30 6.34 -46.08
C SER A 156 -27.00 7.40 -45.23
N ALA A 157 -26.25 8.37 -44.66
CA ALA A 157 -26.77 9.45 -43.83
C ALA A 157 -26.40 10.85 -44.36
N HIS A 158 -26.94 11.90 -43.74
CA HIS A 158 -26.69 13.29 -44.16
C HIS A 158 -25.21 13.64 -44.03
N SER A 159 -24.60 14.17 -45.09
CA SER A 159 -23.18 14.57 -45.15
C SER A 159 -22.18 13.45 -44.82
N ALA A 160 -22.60 12.18 -44.92
CA ALA A 160 -21.73 11.03 -44.71
C ALA A 160 -20.73 10.87 -45.86
N HIS A 161 -19.48 10.51 -45.56
CA HIS A 161 -18.42 10.27 -46.53
C HIS A 161 -17.86 8.85 -46.37
N ALA A 162 -17.90 8.05 -47.43
CA ALA A 162 -17.32 6.70 -47.46
C ALA A 162 -16.39 6.54 -48.67
N GLU A 163 -15.12 6.21 -48.42
CA GLU A 163 -14.11 5.97 -49.45
C GLU A 163 -13.39 4.62 -49.21
N GLY A 164 -12.60 4.18 -50.19
CA GLY A 164 -11.84 2.92 -50.13
C GLY A 164 -12.61 1.68 -50.62
N ARG A 165 -12.53 0.57 -49.89
CA ARG A 165 -13.08 -0.74 -50.28
C ARG A 165 -14.04 -1.28 -49.22
N GLU A 166 -15.27 -1.59 -49.62
CA GLU A 166 -16.27 -2.25 -48.77
C GLU A 166 -16.57 -1.49 -47.46
N THR A 167 -16.44 -0.16 -47.46
CA THR A 167 -16.66 0.70 -46.28
C THR A 167 -18.11 1.21 -46.17
N THR A 168 -18.57 1.48 -44.95
CA THR A 168 -19.94 1.96 -44.68
C THR A 168 -19.96 3.17 -43.74
N ALA A 169 -20.41 4.32 -44.24
CA ALA A 169 -20.74 5.50 -43.45
C ALA A 169 -22.27 5.60 -43.27
N SER A 170 -22.75 5.44 -42.04
CA SER A 170 -24.19 5.51 -41.72
C SER A 170 -24.55 6.51 -40.63
N GLY A 171 -23.56 7.19 -40.05
CA GLY A 171 -23.77 8.31 -39.15
C GLY A 171 -23.94 9.64 -39.88
N GLU A 172 -24.70 10.56 -39.30
CA GLU A 172 -24.75 11.94 -39.80
C GLU A 172 -23.36 12.58 -39.69
N ALA A 173 -22.85 13.14 -40.79
CA ALA A 173 -21.50 13.70 -40.91
C ALA A 173 -20.35 12.72 -40.56
N SER A 174 -20.58 11.40 -40.64
CA SER A 174 -19.53 10.40 -40.39
C SER A 174 -18.57 10.27 -41.58
N HIS A 175 -17.31 9.93 -41.31
CA HIS A 175 -16.28 9.66 -42.31
C HIS A 175 -15.75 8.23 -42.17
N VAL A 176 -15.54 7.52 -43.27
CA VAL A 176 -14.89 6.21 -43.26
C VAL A 176 -14.01 6.01 -44.49
N GLU A 177 -12.82 5.47 -44.28
CA GLU A 177 -11.85 5.14 -45.34
C GLU A 177 -11.14 3.81 -45.05
N GLY A 178 -10.36 3.29 -46.00
CA GLY A 178 -9.65 2.01 -45.87
C GLY A 178 -10.43 0.81 -46.41
N GLU A 179 -10.38 -0.34 -45.73
CA GLU A 179 -11.00 -1.60 -46.19
C GLU A 179 -11.91 -2.25 -45.13
N GLY A 180 -13.20 -2.39 -45.44
CA GLY A 180 -14.20 -3.08 -44.61
C GLY A 180 -14.75 -2.27 -43.43
N ASN A 181 -14.30 -1.04 -43.24
CA ASN A 181 -14.56 -0.24 -42.04
C ASN A 181 -15.99 0.30 -41.98
N THR A 182 -16.45 0.60 -40.76
CA THR A 182 -17.79 1.15 -40.51
C THR A 182 -17.72 2.36 -39.58
N ALA A 183 -18.31 3.49 -40.01
CA ALA A 183 -18.58 4.65 -39.17
C ALA A 183 -20.10 4.90 -39.10
N SER A 184 -20.72 4.64 -37.95
CA SER A 184 -22.19 4.70 -37.79
C SER A 184 -22.67 5.72 -36.75
N GLY A 185 -21.79 6.21 -35.87
CA GLY A 185 -22.10 7.30 -34.94
C GLY A 185 -22.14 8.67 -35.63
N ARG A 186 -22.90 9.63 -35.09
CA ARG A 186 -22.90 11.01 -35.60
C ARG A 186 -21.50 11.60 -35.48
N ALA A 187 -20.97 12.14 -36.58
CA ALA A 187 -19.62 12.70 -36.67
C ALA A 187 -18.50 11.70 -36.28
N ALA A 188 -18.76 10.39 -36.42
CA ALA A 188 -17.75 9.36 -36.18
C ALA A 188 -16.77 9.24 -37.36
N HIS A 189 -15.54 8.80 -37.08
CA HIS A 189 -14.50 8.59 -38.08
C HIS A 189 -13.85 7.21 -37.89
N ALA A 190 -13.75 6.42 -38.96
CA ALA A 190 -13.05 5.13 -38.95
C ALA A 190 -12.07 4.99 -40.13
N GLU A 191 -10.83 4.61 -39.87
CA GLU A 191 -9.78 4.43 -40.88
C GLU A 191 -8.94 3.15 -40.65
N GLY A 192 -8.12 2.76 -41.63
CA GLY A 192 -7.31 1.52 -41.59
C GLY A 192 -8.06 0.27 -42.06
N GLY A 193 -8.14 -0.76 -41.23
CA GLY A 193 -8.89 -2.00 -41.48
C GLY A 193 -8.13 -3.08 -42.24
N ALA A 194 -8.82 -3.69 -43.21
CA ALA A 194 -8.36 -4.82 -44.03
C ALA A 194 -8.23 -6.15 -43.25
N VAL A 195 -7.01 -6.62 -43.05
CA VAL A 195 -6.71 -7.92 -42.47
C VAL A 195 -5.63 -7.82 -41.41
N ASP A 196 -5.68 -8.71 -40.43
CA ASP A 196 -4.60 -8.93 -39.47
C ASP A 196 -3.39 -9.65 -40.12
N PRO A 197 -2.26 -9.83 -39.40
CA PRO A 197 -1.09 -10.54 -39.93
C PRO A 197 -1.33 -12.00 -40.37
N GLN A 198 -2.46 -12.61 -40.02
CA GLN A 198 -2.86 -13.97 -40.41
C GLN A 198 -3.78 -13.97 -41.63
N GLY A 199 -4.18 -12.79 -42.11
CA GLY A 199 -5.09 -12.62 -43.23
C GLY A 199 -6.57 -12.73 -42.84
N ASN A 200 -6.91 -12.68 -41.55
CA ASN A 200 -8.30 -12.64 -41.13
C ASN A 200 -8.85 -11.23 -41.32
N PRO A 201 -10.10 -11.05 -41.82
CA PRO A 201 -10.74 -9.75 -41.90
C PRO A 201 -10.80 -9.07 -40.53
N ALA A 202 -10.24 -7.87 -40.42
CA ALA A 202 -10.14 -7.10 -39.19
C ALA A 202 -10.53 -5.62 -39.43
N PRO A 203 -11.80 -5.36 -39.78
CA PRO A 203 -12.28 -3.99 -40.02
C PRO A 203 -12.31 -3.16 -38.74
N THR A 204 -12.12 -1.85 -38.88
CA THR A 204 -12.29 -0.87 -37.79
C THR A 204 -13.73 -0.38 -37.72
N THR A 205 -14.22 -0.12 -36.51
CA THR A 205 -15.59 0.32 -36.26
C THR A 205 -15.64 1.52 -35.34
N ALA A 206 -16.29 2.61 -35.77
CA ALA A 206 -16.63 3.77 -34.96
C ALA A 206 -18.15 3.97 -34.94
N ASP A 207 -18.84 3.47 -33.90
CA ASP A 207 -20.30 3.53 -33.77
C ASP A 207 -20.81 4.48 -32.69
N GLY A 208 -19.91 4.96 -31.82
CA GLY A 208 -20.22 6.04 -30.87
C GLY A 208 -20.35 7.40 -31.55
N ASP A 209 -21.26 8.25 -31.06
CA ASP A 209 -21.35 9.65 -31.51
C ASP A 209 -20.00 10.36 -31.22
N SER A 210 -19.40 10.98 -32.24
CA SER A 210 -18.07 11.61 -32.21
C SER A 210 -16.90 10.66 -31.90
N ALA A 211 -17.09 9.35 -32.08
CA ALA A 211 -16.02 8.35 -31.88
C ALA A 211 -15.00 8.35 -33.02
N HIS A 212 -13.75 8.01 -32.71
CA HIS A 212 -12.67 7.83 -33.67
C HIS A 212 -12.03 6.45 -33.51
N ALA A 213 -11.90 5.68 -34.61
CA ALA A 213 -11.25 4.37 -34.60
C ALA A 213 -10.25 4.26 -35.77
N GLU A 214 -8.98 4.00 -35.47
CA GLU A 214 -7.92 3.85 -36.48
C GLU A 214 -7.12 2.55 -36.27
N GLY A 215 -6.46 2.06 -37.33
CA GLY A 215 -5.60 0.88 -37.26
C GLY A 215 -6.26 -0.42 -37.74
N VAL A 216 -6.05 -1.55 -37.05
CA VAL A 216 -6.53 -2.89 -37.50
C VAL A 216 -7.43 -3.53 -36.45
N GLY A 217 -8.70 -3.76 -36.78
CA GLY A 217 -9.66 -4.43 -35.89
C GLY A 217 -10.04 -3.64 -34.63
N THR A 218 -9.87 -2.31 -34.64
CA THR A 218 -10.20 -1.41 -33.52
C THR A 218 -11.69 -1.08 -33.46
N ILE A 219 -12.18 -0.80 -32.25
CA ILE A 219 -13.60 -0.50 -31.99
C ILE A 219 -13.71 0.71 -31.05
N ALA A 220 -14.42 1.75 -31.48
CA ALA A 220 -14.77 2.91 -30.67
C ALA A 220 -16.30 3.11 -30.62
N SER A 221 -16.91 2.76 -29.49
CA SER A 221 -18.37 2.70 -29.32
C SER A 221 -18.97 3.68 -28.31
N GLY A 222 -18.14 4.27 -27.44
CA GLY A 222 -18.58 5.26 -26.48
C GLY A 222 -18.79 6.63 -27.12
N PHE A 223 -19.60 7.50 -26.50
CA PHE A 223 -19.66 8.90 -26.91
C PHE A 223 -18.27 9.53 -26.82
N ALA A 224 -17.78 10.12 -27.90
CA ALA A 224 -16.45 10.72 -28.00
C ALA A 224 -15.31 9.80 -27.55
N SER A 225 -15.39 8.49 -27.82
CA SER A 225 -14.31 7.54 -27.53
C SER A 225 -13.27 7.48 -28.66
N HIS A 226 -12.06 7.03 -28.33
CA HIS A 226 -10.95 6.91 -29.28
C HIS A 226 -10.29 5.52 -29.18
N ALA A 227 -10.10 4.83 -30.30
CA ALA A 227 -9.37 3.55 -30.34
C ALA A 227 -8.32 3.55 -31.46
N GLU A 228 -7.06 3.30 -31.12
CA GLU A 228 -5.94 3.27 -32.09
C GLU A 228 -5.01 2.07 -31.87
N GLY A 229 -4.29 1.63 -32.91
CA GLY A 229 -3.36 0.50 -32.83
C GLY A 229 -3.82 -0.73 -33.61
N GLY A 230 -3.77 -1.93 -33.03
CA GLY A 230 -4.18 -3.11 -33.79
C GLY A 230 -4.20 -4.44 -33.07
N THR A 231 -4.21 -5.51 -33.87
CA THR A 231 -4.23 -6.90 -33.42
C THR A 231 -3.18 -7.74 -34.13
N LEU A 232 -2.67 -8.74 -33.41
CA LEU A 232 -1.85 -9.80 -33.98
C LEU A 232 -2.66 -11.01 -34.45
N ASP A 233 -3.94 -11.13 -34.12
CA ASP A 233 -4.91 -12.15 -34.59
C ASP A 233 -6.29 -11.77 -34.03
N VAL A 234 -7.18 -11.26 -34.87
CA VAL A 234 -8.48 -10.71 -34.44
C VAL A 234 -9.38 -11.78 -33.79
N ASN A 235 -9.18 -13.06 -34.11
CA ASN A 235 -9.98 -14.16 -33.57
C ASN A 235 -9.63 -14.53 -32.13
N THR A 236 -8.40 -14.23 -31.70
CA THR A 236 -7.90 -14.60 -30.37
C THR A 236 -7.59 -13.38 -29.50
N SER A 237 -7.24 -12.26 -30.11
CA SER A 237 -6.89 -11.00 -29.46
C SER A 237 -7.47 -9.84 -30.27
N PRO A 238 -8.74 -9.45 -30.11
CA PRO A 238 -9.32 -8.29 -30.79
C PRO A 238 -8.43 -7.04 -30.77
N GLY A 239 -8.63 -6.09 -31.68
CA GLY A 239 -7.93 -4.80 -31.58
C GLY A 239 -8.36 -4.01 -30.33
N PRO A 240 -7.70 -2.87 -30.06
CA PRO A 240 -8.11 -1.91 -29.04
C PRO A 240 -9.61 -1.56 -29.08
N GLN A 241 -10.24 -1.56 -27.90
CA GLN A 241 -11.67 -1.34 -27.72
C GLN A 241 -11.94 -0.19 -26.74
N ALA A 242 -12.41 0.94 -27.24
CA ALA A 242 -12.82 2.10 -26.45
C ALA A 242 -14.36 2.19 -26.42
N ILE A 243 -14.96 1.56 -25.42
CA ILE A 243 -16.41 1.31 -25.33
C ILE A 243 -17.10 2.32 -24.40
N GLY A 244 -16.40 2.83 -23.39
CA GLY A 244 -16.96 3.81 -22.46
C GLY A 244 -17.03 5.22 -23.06
N ASP A 245 -17.97 6.04 -22.61
CA ASP A 245 -18.02 7.46 -22.98
C ASP A 245 -16.71 8.15 -22.59
N PHE A 246 -16.14 8.94 -23.50
CA PHE A 246 -14.84 9.61 -23.37
C PHE A 246 -13.65 8.66 -23.11
N SER A 247 -13.79 7.36 -23.40
CA SER A 247 -12.70 6.40 -23.19
C SER A 247 -11.66 6.44 -24.30
N HIS A 248 -10.44 6.01 -23.97
CA HIS A 248 -9.34 5.90 -24.92
C HIS A 248 -8.64 4.54 -24.77
N ALA A 249 -8.48 3.80 -25.87
CA ALA A 249 -7.80 2.52 -25.90
C ALA A 249 -6.75 2.49 -27.02
N GLU A 250 -5.48 2.27 -26.68
CA GLU A 250 -4.38 2.24 -27.65
C GLU A 250 -3.49 1.00 -27.50
N GLY A 251 -2.70 0.69 -28.54
CA GLY A 251 -1.73 -0.41 -28.52
C GLY A 251 -2.24 -1.73 -29.10
N LEU A 252 -2.01 -2.84 -28.39
CA LEU A 252 -2.32 -4.20 -28.83
C LEU A 252 -3.33 -4.87 -27.90
N PHE A 253 -4.55 -5.13 -28.40
CA PHE A 253 -5.60 -5.83 -27.66
C PHE A 253 -5.94 -5.22 -26.28
N THR A 254 -6.09 -3.89 -26.22
CA THR A 254 -6.46 -3.17 -24.99
C THR A 254 -7.97 -2.94 -24.90
N THR A 255 -8.51 -2.70 -23.70
CA THR A 255 -9.95 -2.46 -23.52
C THR A 255 -10.20 -1.38 -22.47
N ALA A 256 -10.77 -0.25 -22.90
CA ALA A 256 -11.27 0.81 -22.04
C ALA A 256 -12.81 0.84 -22.10
N SER A 257 -13.49 0.27 -21.09
CA SER A 257 -14.96 0.16 -21.06
C SER A 257 -15.65 1.04 -20.01
N GLY A 258 -14.89 1.63 -19.09
CA GLY A 258 -15.41 2.62 -18.16
C GLY A 258 -15.54 4.02 -18.77
N MET A 259 -16.44 4.85 -18.23
CA MET A 259 -16.51 6.28 -18.57
C MET A 259 -15.17 6.96 -18.27
N ALA A 260 -14.60 7.67 -19.26
CA ALA A 260 -13.29 8.31 -19.19
C ALA A 260 -12.15 7.35 -18.77
N ALA A 261 -12.28 6.05 -19.07
CA ALA A 261 -11.23 5.08 -18.84
C ALA A 261 -10.13 5.19 -19.92
N HIS A 262 -8.89 4.89 -19.54
CA HIS A 262 -7.75 4.86 -20.44
C HIS A 262 -7.05 3.50 -20.37
N SER A 263 -6.75 2.88 -21.51
CA SER A 263 -6.06 1.58 -21.59
C SER A 263 -5.00 1.60 -22.69
N GLU A 264 -3.73 1.44 -22.34
CA GLU A 264 -2.61 1.44 -23.29
C GLU A 264 -1.69 0.22 -23.08
N GLY A 265 -0.80 -0.06 -24.06
CA GLY A 265 0.15 -1.17 -23.99
C GLY A 265 -0.33 -2.46 -24.66
N THR A 266 -0.18 -3.62 -24.01
CA THR A 266 -0.54 -4.94 -24.57
C THR A 266 -1.44 -5.73 -23.62
N ASN A 267 -2.64 -6.05 -24.08
CA ASN A 267 -3.62 -6.85 -23.33
C ASN A 267 -3.96 -6.24 -21.96
N THR A 268 -4.15 -4.92 -21.91
CA THR A 268 -4.53 -4.18 -20.70
C THR A 268 -6.04 -3.95 -20.67
N THR A 269 -6.61 -3.79 -19.48
CA THR A 269 -8.06 -3.56 -19.32
C THR A 269 -8.36 -2.51 -18.25
N ALA A 270 -9.01 -1.42 -18.66
CA ALA A 270 -9.57 -0.40 -17.79
C ALA A 270 -11.11 -0.42 -17.85
N SER A 271 -11.77 -0.93 -16.80
CA SER A 271 -13.21 -1.31 -16.86
C SER A 271 -14.16 -0.45 -16.03
N SER A 272 -13.62 0.42 -15.17
CA SER A 272 -14.41 1.30 -14.31
C SER A 272 -14.21 2.77 -14.67
N SER A 273 -15.10 3.64 -14.20
CA SER A 273 -15.02 5.08 -14.46
C SER A 273 -13.67 5.66 -14.00
N HIS A 274 -13.00 6.41 -14.87
CA HIS A 274 -11.67 7.01 -14.66
C HIS A 274 -10.55 5.98 -14.36
N ALA A 275 -10.75 4.69 -14.67
CA ALA A 275 -9.70 3.70 -14.51
C ALA A 275 -8.60 3.89 -15.57
N HIS A 276 -7.35 3.67 -15.20
CA HIS A 276 -6.20 3.73 -16.09
C HIS A 276 -5.40 2.42 -16.03
N ALA A 277 -5.16 1.78 -17.16
CA ALA A 277 -4.34 0.56 -17.24
C ALA A 277 -3.28 0.68 -18.34
N GLU A 278 -2.00 0.53 -17.98
CA GLU A 278 -0.86 0.58 -18.91
C GLU A 278 0.09 -0.62 -18.73
N GLY A 279 0.97 -0.88 -19.70
CA GLY A 279 1.95 -1.98 -19.64
C GLY A 279 1.49 -3.28 -20.31
N ILE A 280 1.72 -4.43 -19.68
CA ILE A 280 1.43 -5.77 -20.24
C ILE A 280 0.50 -6.54 -19.28
N LEU A 281 -0.66 -6.97 -19.76
CA LEU A 281 -1.59 -7.83 -19.00
C LEU A 281 -2.08 -7.21 -17.68
N THR A 282 -2.14 -5.88 -17.59
CA THR A 282 -2.59 -5.14 -16.40
C THR A 282 -4.10 -4.93 -16.39
N ILE A 283 -4.70 -4.85 -15.20
CA ILE A 283 -6.15 -4.71 -15.02
C ILE A 283 -6.45 -3.60 -14.01
N ALA A 284 -7.12 -2.54 -14.45
CA ALA A 284 -7.70 -1.50 -13.61
C ALA A 284 -9.23 -1.63 -13.61
N SER A 285 -9.80 -2.13 -12.51
CA SER A 285 -11.24 -2.41 -12.39
C SER A 285 -11.93 -1.65 -11.26
N GLY A 286 -11.19 -0.90 -10.44
CA GLY A 286 -11.74 0.03 -9.47
C GLY A 286 -12.10 1.39 -10.08
N VAL A 287 -13.05 2.10 -9.49
CA VAL A 287 -13.31 3.50 -9.87
C VAL A 287 -12.06 4.33 -9.57
N ALA A 288 -11.56 5.08 -10.55
CA ALA A 288 -10.32 5.85 -10.46
C ALA A 288 -9.08 5.01 -10.07
N SER A 289 -9.07 3.70 -10.36
CA SER A 289 -7.90 2.85 -10.10
C SER A 289 -6.84 2.99 -11.20
N HIS A 290 -5.58 2.84 -10.83
CA HIS A 290 -4.44 2.84 -11.77
C HIS A 290 -3.67 1.51 -11.68
N ALA A 291 -3.39 0.87 -12.81
CA ALA A 291 -2.56 -0.34 -12.87
C ALA A 291 -1.50 -0.24 -13.97
N GLU A 292 -0.23 -0.35 -13.60
CA GLU A 292 0.91 -0.30 -14.53
C GLU A 292 1.88 -1.48 -14.34
N GLY A 293 2.79 -1.71 -15.29
CA GLY A 293 3.79 -2.79 -15.21
C GLY A 293 3.40 -4.09 -15.94
N ASN A 294 3.72 -5.26 -15.36
CA ASN A 294 3.51 -6.57 -15.97
C ASN A 294 2.63 -7.47 -15.09
N ARG A 295 1.39 -7.73 -15.53
CA ARG A 295 0.39 -8.54 -14.83
C ARG A 295 0.02 -8.00 -13.45
N THR A 296 -0.12 -6.68 -13.30
CA THR A 296 -0.63 -6.04 -12.09
C THR A 296 -2.16 -5.93 -12.10
N THR A 297 -2.79 -5.71 -10.94
CA THR A 297 -4.23 -5.52 -10.85
C THR A 297 -4.60 -4.52 -9.76
N ALA A 298 -5.29 -3.45 -10.15
CA ALA A 298 -5.86 -2.46 -9.25
C ALA A 298 -7.40 -2.56 -9.30
N SER A 299 -8.00 -3.10 -8.26
CA SER A 299 -9.46 -3.39 -8.19
C SER A 299 -10.19 -2.59 -7.11
N GLY A 300 -9.46 -1.97 -6.19
CA GLY A 300 -10.02 -1.08 -5.20
C GLY A 300 -10.38 0.29 -5.78
N VAL A 301 -11.39 0.95 -5.20
CA VAL A 301 -11.66 2.36 -5.54
C VAL A 301 -10.44 3.20 -5.20
N ALA A 302 -9.96 4.00 -6.16
CA ALA A 302 -8.76 4.83 -6.07
C ALA A 302 -7.48 4.04 -5.68
N SER A 303 -7.41 2.74 -6.00
CA SER A 303 -6.23 1.92 -5.73
C SER A 303 -5.17 2.07 -6.83
N HIS A 304 -3.91 1.89 -6.48
CA HIS A 304 -2.79 1.92 -7.42
C HIS A 304 -1.97 0.62 -7.34
N ALA A 305 -1.64 0.00 -8.47
CA ALA A 305 -0.79 -1.19 -8.52
C ALA A 305 0.30 -1.06 -9.59
N GLU A 306 1.56 -1.22 -9.21
CA GLU A 306 2.73 -1.15 -10.10
C GLU A 306 3.70 -2.32 -9.85
N GLY A 307 4.56 -2.62 -10.82
CA GLY A 307 5.57 -3.69 -10.70
C GLY A 307 5.27 -4.94 -11.56
N GLU A 308 5.60 -6.12 -11.05
CA GLU A 308 5.55 -7.35 -11.86
C GLU A 308 5.12 -8.61 -11.09
N MET A 309 4.64 -9.58 -11.85
CA MET A 309 4.23 -10.88 -11.33
C MET A 309 5.45 -11.77 -10.99
N LEU A 310 5.35 -12.50 -9.87
CA LEU A 310 6.28 -13.58 -9.51
C LEU A 310 5.52 -14.91 -9.52
N ASP A 311 6.02 -15.88 -10.31
CA ASP A 311 5.44 -17.21 -10.53
C ASP A 311 3.97 -17.20 -11.01
N PHE A 312 3.01 -17.21 -10.08
CA PHE A 312 1.55 -17.20 -10.33
C PHE A 312 0.82 -16.09 -9.54
N ILE A 313 1.57 -15.21 -8.86
CA ILE A 313 1.05 -14.19 -7.96
C ILE A 313 1.27 -12.82 -8.58
N ARG A 314 0.17 -12.09 -8.80
CA ARG A 314 0.16 -10.73 -9.33
C ARG A 314 0.37 -9.72 -8.22
N THR A 315 1.02 -8.60 -8.54
CA THR A 315 0.95 -7.40 -7.70
C THR A 315 -0.48 -6.83 -7.75
N GLN A 316 -1.11 -6.70 -6.59
CA GLN A 316 -2.55 -6.47 -6.46
C GLN A 316 -2.88 -5.40 -5.42
N ALA A 317 -3.55 -4.34 -5.84
CA ALA A 317 -4.17 -3.37 -4.95
C ALA A 317 -5.70 -3.57 -4.96
N ILE A 318 -6.22 -4.13 -3.87
CA ILE A 318 -7.62 -4.60 -3.75
C ILE A 318 -8.43 -3.69 -2.83
N GLY A 319 -7.81 -3.22 -1.75
CA GLY A 319 -8.46 -2.32 -0.81
C GLY A 319 -8.73 -0.93 -1.41
N ARG A 320 -9.74 -0.23 -0.88
CA ARG A 320 -10.00 1.17 -1.25
C ARG A 320 -8.77 2.02 -0.89
N ALA A 321 -8.29 2.82 -1.84
CA ALA A 321 -7.07 3.64 -1.72
C ALA A 321 -5.81 2.83 -1.35
N ALA A 322 -5.79 1.53 -1.64
CA ALA A 322 -4.61 0.69 -1.42
C ALA A 322 -3.55 0.96 -2.49
N HIS A 323 -2.29 0.78 -2.12
CA HIS A 323 -1.15 0.88 -3.03
C HIS A 323 -0.30 -0.40 -2.94
N ALA A 324 0.01 -1.01 -4.08
CA ALA A 324 0.85 -2.21 -4.14
C ALA A 324 1.92 -2.03 -5.21
N GLU A 325 3.20 -2.12 -4.82
CA GLU A 325 4.35 -2.00 -5.71
C GLU A 325 5.31 -3.19 -5.56
N GLY A 326 6.18 -3.40 -6.56
CA GLY A 326 7.18 -4.48 -6.54
C GLY A 326 6.69 -5.82 -7.13
N GLN A 327 7.18 -6.93 -6.57
CA GLN A 327 7.00 -8.28 -7.12
C GLN A 327 6.00 -9.10 -6.29
N ALA A 328 4.85 -9.45 -6.87
CA ALA A 328 3.83 -10.27 -6.21
C ALA A 328 3.37 -9.75 -4.84
N THR A 329 3.19 -8.44 -4.70
CA THR A 329 2.72 -7.82 -3.46
C THR A 329 1.19 -7.68 -3.46
N ILE A 330 0.54 -7.77 -2.29
CA ILE A 330 -0.94 -7.75 -2.19
C ILE A 330 -1.40 -6.78 -1.11
N ALA A 331 -1.92 -5.63 -1.51
CA ALA A 331 -2.52 -4.63 -0.64
C ALA A 331 -4.05 -4.79 -0.56
N ASN A 332 -4.53 -5.53 0.44
CA ASN A 332 -5.95 -5.89 0.58
C ASN A 332 -6.74 -4.96 1.53
N GLY A 333 -6.06 -4.32 2.47
CA GLY A 333 -6.68 -3.42 3.45
C GLY A 333 -7.06 -2.06 2.85
N THR A 334 -8.05 -1.39 3.45
CA THR A 334 -8.33 0.01 3.09
C THR A 334 -7.13 0.89 3.44
N ALA A 335 -6.66 1.71 2.49
CA ALA A 335 -5.47 2.55 2.62
C ALA A 335 -4.20 1.78 3.02
N SER A 336 -4.13 0.48 2.73
CA SER A 336 -2.94 -0.32 3.01
C SER A 336 -1.88 -0.13 1.93
N HIS A 337 -0.61 -0.27 2.30
CA HIS A 337 0.53 -0.22 1.39
C HIS A 337 1.33 -1.52 1.43
N THR A 338 1.77 -2.02 0.27
CA THR A 338 2.72 -3.14 0.20
C THR A 338 3.79 -2.91 -0.85
N GLU A 339 5.05 -3.12 -0.50
CA GLU A 339 6.20 -3.02 -1.41
C GLU A 339 7.17 -4.21 -1.24
N GLY A 340 8.16 -4.33 -2.13
CA GLY A 340 9.15 -5.42 -2.08
C GLY A 340 8.75 -6.69 -2.84
N ARG A 341 8.94 -7.87 -2.25
CA ARG A 341 8.71 -9.18 -2.90
C ARG A 341 7.88 -10.12 -2.03
N ASN A 342 6.72 -10.53 -2.55
CA ASN A 342 5.79 -11.44 -1.87
C ASN A 342 5.35 -10.91 -0.49
N THR A 343 5.04 -9.62 -0.40
CA THR A 343 4.53 -8.96 0.81
C THR A 343 3.01 -8.84 0.74
N THR A 344 2.32 -8.84 1.89
CA THR A 344 0.85 -8.85 1.89
C THR A 344 0.27 -8.14 3.10
N THR A 345 -0.84 -7.42 2.88
CA THR A 345 -1.72 -6.96 3.95
C THR A 345 -3.06 -7.69 3.91
N GLY A 346 -3.69 -7.87 5.08
CA GLY A 346 -4.98 -8.54 5.21
C GLY A 346 -6.16 -7.65 4.80
N ALA A 347 -7.30 -8.23 4.40
CA ALA A 347 -8.48 -7.47 3.99
C ALA A 347 -9.03 -6.53 5.07
N GLY A 348 -8.87 -6.88 6.36
CA GLY A 348 -9.24 -6.05 7.50
C GLY A 348 -8.14 -5.11 8.01
N ALA A 349 -6.96 -5.12 7.39
CA ALA A 349 -5.77 -4.42 7.84
C ALA A 349 -5.78 -2.96 7.36
N ILE A 350 -6.68 -2.16 7.92
CA ILE A 350 -6.83 -0.73 7.57
C ILE A 350 -5.51 -0.01 7.87
N ALA A 351 -4.97 0.73 6.90
CA ALA A 351 -3.72 1.48 7.01
C ALA A 351 -2.49 0.64 7.40
N ALA A 352 -2.50 -0.66 7.10
CA ALA A 352 -1.33 -1.52 7.31
C ALA A 352 -0.26 -1.32 6.24
N HIS A 353 1.00 -1.56 6.62
CA HIS A 353 2.17 -1.46 5.74
C HIS A 353 2.99 -2.77 5.79
N ALA A 354 3.29 -3.36 4.64
CA ALA A 354 4.21 -4.51 4.55
C ALA A 354 5.29 -4.29 3.49
N GLU A 355 6.56 -4.41 3.87
CA GLU A 355 7.71 -4.21 2.97
C GLU A 355 8.76 -5.32 3.15
N GLY A 356 9.72 -5.42 2.23
CA GLY A 356 10.77 -6.43 2.26
C GLY A 356 10.42 -7.73 1.52
N ILE A 357 10.69 -8.89 2.12
CA ILE A 357 10.55 -10.21 1.48
C ILE A 357 9.68 -11.14 2.34
N ASN A 358 8.60 -11.70 1.77
CA ASN A 358 7.72 -12.65 2.49
C ASN A 358 7.15 -12.08 3.80
N THR A 359 6.88 -10.77 3.86
CA THR A 359 6.33 -10.12 5.07
C THR A 359 4.80 -10.05 5.03
N THR A 360 4.18 -9.95 6.20
CA THR A 360 2.71 -9.88 6.31
C THR A 360 2.28 -8.93 7.42
N ALA A 361 1.46 -7.93 7.07
CA ALA A 361 0.87 -6.98 8.01
C ALA A 361 -0.67 -7.07 7.99
N ASN A 362 -1.25 -7.74 8.98
CA ASN A 362 -2.69 -8.07 9.04
C ASN A 362 -3.47 -7.29 10.12
N GLY A 363 -2.79 -6.57 11.00
CA GLY A 363 -3.44 -5.75 12.01
C GLY A 363 -3.88 -4.40 11.46
N ILE A 364 -4.82 -3.73 12.13
CA ILE A 364 -5.11 -2.32 11.84
C ILE A 364 -3.85 -1.51 12.17
N ALA A 365 -3.41 -0.66 11.24
CA ALA A 365 -2.19 0.14 11.35
C ALA A 365 -0.93 -0.66 11.75
N SER A 366 -0.88 -1.95 11.41
CA SER A 366 0.31 -2.77 11.66
C SER A 366 1.38 -2.54 10.58
N HIS A 367 2.64 -2.67 10.94
CA HIS A 367 3.78 -2.56 10.03
C HIS A 367 4.67 -3.81 10.13
N ALA A 368 5.02 -4.42 9.00
CA ALA A 368 5.96 -5.53 8.94
C ALA A 368 7.05 -5.27 7.88
N GLU A 369 8.32 -5.38 8.26
CA GLU A 369 9.48 -5.15 7.39
C GLU A 369 10.59 -6.20 7.58
N GLY A 370 11.51 -6.31 6.61
CA GLY A 370 12.59 -7.29 6.62
C GLY A 370 12.27 -8.58 5.85
N GLU A 371 12.53 -9.75 6.43
CA GLU A 371 12.32 -11.05 5.77
C GLU A 371 11.53 -12.01 6.67
N PHE A 372 10.42 -12.58 6.17
CA PHE A 372 9.51 -13.46 6.93
C PHE A 372 8.86 -12.83 8.19
N SER A 373 8.85 -11.51 8.30
CA SER A 373 8.26 -10.78 9.43
C SER A 373 6.73 -10.74 9.36
N ILE A 374 6.07 -10.93 10.50
CA ILE A 374 4.60 -10.99 10.60
C ILE A 374 4.09 -10.08 11.72
N ALA A 375 3.35 -9.03 11.34
CA ALA A 375 2.62 -8.16 12.26
C ALA A 375 1.12 -8.40 12.14
N THR A 376 0.46 -8.89 13.21
CA THR A 376 -0.98 -9.27 13.17
C THR A 376 -1.83 -8.57 14.23
N GLY A 377 -1.22 -8.03 15.28
CA GLY A 377 -1.92 -7.19 16.25
C GLY A 377 -2.18 -5.79 15.71
N ALA A 378 -3.21 -5.10 16.22
CA ALA A 378 -3.41 -3.69 15.88
C ALA A 378 -2.25 -2.84 16.42
N ASN A 379 -1.76 -1.89 15.62
CA ASN A 379 -0.54 -1.10 15.86
C ASN A 379 0.72 -1.95 16.16
N ALA A 380 0.76 -3.22 15.73
CA ALA A 380 1.93 -4.06 15.92
C ALA A 380 3.02 -3.71 14.90
N HIS A 381 4.29 -3.79 15.32
CA HIS A 381 5.46 -3.58 14.46
C HIS A 381 6.38 -4.81 14.52
N ALA A 382 6.73 -5.37 13.37
CA ALA A 382 7.65 -6.50 13.25
C ALA A 382 8.76 -6.22 12.22
N GLU A 383 10.02 -6.19 12.65
CA GLU A 383 11.18 -5.91 11.80
C GLU A 383 12.26 -7.00 11.94
N GLY A 384 13.10 -7.21 10.93
CA GLY A 384 14.21 -8.17 10.97
C GLY A 384 13.98 -9.49 10.20
N PHE A 385 14.49 -10.62 10.70
CA PHE A 385 14.35 -11.94 10.08
C PHE A 385 13.48 -12.86 10.93
N ASN A 386 12.35 -13.30 10.36
CA ASN A 386 11.41 -14.25 10.96
C ASN A 386 10.87 -13.76 12.32
N THR A 387 10.55 -12.47 12.42
CA THR A 387 10.00 -11.86 13.64
C THR A 387 8.47 -11.86 13.62
N ARG A 388 7.86 -11.90 14.81
CA ARG A 388 6.39 -11.99 14.95
C ARG A 388 5.88 -11.04 16.02
N ALA A 389 5.13 -10.02 15.62
CA ALA A 389 4.41 -9.11 16.51
C ALA A 389 2.90 -9.38 16.40
N THR A 390 2.36 -10.18 17.32
CA THR A 390 0.96 -10.65 17.26
C THR A 390 0.05 -10.04 18.32
N GLY A 391 0.63 -9.32 19.28
CA GLY A 391 -0.13 -8.59 20.29
C GLY A 391 -0.53 -7.19 19.83
N GLU A 392 -1.59 -6.63 20.40
CA GLU A 392 -1.92 -5.22 20.20
C GLU A 392 -0.78 -4.33 20.74
N ASN A 393 -0.35 -3.33 19.97
CA ASN A 393 0.79 -2.45 20.29
C ASN A 393 2.10 -3.21 20.56
N SER A 394 2.25 -4.45 20.08
CA SER A 394 3.46 -5.25 20.28
C SER A 394 4.58 -4.87 19.31
N HIS A 395 5.83 -5.01 19.73
CA HIS A 395 7.02 -4.76 18.91
C HIS A 395 7.94 -5.99 18.91
N ALA A 396 8.37 -6.47 17.74
CA ALA A 396 9.33 -7.55 17.62
C ALA A 396 10.43 -7.22 16.60
N GLU A 397 11.68 -7.19 17.04
CA GLU A 397 12.85 -6.89 16.19
C GLU A 397 13.94 -7.97 16.31
N GLY A 398 14.84 -8.09 15.31
CA GLY A 398 15.99 -9.01 15.36
C GLY A 398 15.81 -10.32 14.57
N LEU A 399 16.27 -11.45 15.14
CA LEU A 399 16.31 -12.77 14.49
C LEU A 399 15.46 -13.79 15.26
N ILE A 400 14.36 -14.25 14.67
CA ILE A 400 13.46 -15.25 15.25
C ILE A 400 12.92 -14.78 16.62
N THR A 401 12.39 -13.55 16.69
CA THR A 401 11.81 -12.98 17.91
C THR A 401 10.29 -12.99 17.86
N THR A 402 9.63 -13.06 19.02
CA THR A 402 8.16 -13.10 19.10
C THR A 402 7.65 -12.24 20.25
N ALA A 403 6.83 -11.24 19.93
CA ALA A 403 6.08 -10.42 20.87
C ALA A 403 4.58 -10.70 20.66
N SER A 404 3.92 -11.38 21.60
CA SER A 404 2.60 -11.98 21.35
C SER A 404 1.45 -11.48 22.22
N ASN A 405 1.70 -10.53 23.11
CA ASN A 405 0.69 -10.01 24.04
C ASN A 405 0.58 -8.48 23.95
N LEU A 406 -0.42 -7.90 24.62
CA LEU A 406 -0.64 -6.46 24.66
C LEU A 406 0.64 -5.73 25.10
N ALA A 407 1.13 -4.81 24.28
CA ALA A 407 2.31 -3.97 24.53
C ALA A 407 3.59 -4.75 24.88
N SER A 408 3.73 -6.01 24.44
CA SER A 408 4.97 -6.78 24.62
C SER A 408 6.06 -6.33 23.64
N HIS A 409 7.33 -6.36 24.07
CA HIS A 409 8.51 -6.05 23.25
C HIS A 409 9.50 -7.21 23.26
N ALA A 410 9.96 -7.67 22.09
CA ALA A 410 11.00 -8.69 21.96
C ALA A 410 12.09 -8.28 20.97
N GLU A 411 13.35 -8.30 21.40
CA GLU A 411 14.53 -7.99 20.57
C GLU A 411 15.63 -9.05 20.71
N GLY A 412 16.59 -9.08 19.78
CA GLY A 412 17.75 -9.98 19.82
C GLY A 412 17.58 -11.27 18.99
N ILE A 413 17.97 -12.43 19.53
CA ILE A 413 17.98 -13.73 18.83
C ILE A 413 17.17 -14.77 19.60
N LEU A 414 16.14 -15.38 18.99
CA LEU A 414 15.33 -16.44 19.61
C LEU A 414 14.65 -16.00 20.92
N THR A 415 14.24 -14.73 21.03
CA THR A 415 13.60 -14.19 22.24
C THR A 415 12.08 -14.21 22.14
N THR A 416 11.38 -14.34 23.27
CA THR A 416 9.91 -14.38 23.33
C THR A 416 9.38 -13.51 24.47
N ALA A 417 8.58 -12.51 24.14
CA ALA A 417 7.81 -11.70 25.07
C ALA A 417 6.32 -12.04 24.94
N SER A 418 5.79 -12.81 25.89
CA SER A 418 4.41 -13.31 25.87
C SER A 418 3.56 -12.86 27.07
N GLY A 419 4.16 -12.13 28.02
CA GLY A 419 3.42 -11.41 29.03
C GLY A 419 2.90 -10.07 28.51
N ALA A 420 1.75 -9.60 29.00
CA ALA A 420 1.33 -8.23 28.66
C ALA A 420 2.32 -7.23 29.26
N ALA A 421 2.69 -6.20 28.50
CA ALA A 421 3.71 -5.21 28.84
C ALA A 421 5.08 -5.82 29.24
N SER A 422 5.41 -7.01 28.73
CA SER A 422 6.70 -7.67 29.01
C SER A 422 7.79 -7.28 28.01
N HIS A 423 9.06 -7.32 28.42
CA HIS A 423 10.22 -7.08 27.57
C HIS A 423 11.20 -8.26 27.58
N ALA A 424 11.58 -8.80 26.42
CA ALA A 424 12.61 -9.84 26.29
C ALA A 424 13.72 -9.38 25.34
N GLN A 425 14.97 -9.34 25.81
CA GLN A 425 16.14 -8.99 25.01
C GLN A 425 17.27 -10.03 25.15
N GLY A 426 18.27 -9.99 24.27
CA GLY A 426 19.43 -10.89 24.30
C GLY A 426 19.26 -12.13 23.43
N GLN A 427 19.60 -13.31 23.95
CA GLN A 427 19.55 -14.57 23.19
C GLN A 427 18.78 -15.65 23.96
N VAL A 428 17.78 -16.27 23.33
CA VAL A 428 17.03 -17.41 23.91
C VAL A 428 16.35 -17.02 25.24
N THR A 429 15.84 -15.78 25.36
CA THR A 429 15.20 -15.27 26.58
C THR A 429 13.67 -15.30 26.49
N ILE A 430 12.98 -15.48 27.63
CA ILE A 430 11.51 -15.61 27.69
C ILE A 430 10.91 -14.72 28.78
N ALA A 431 10.26 -13.62 28.38
CA ALA A 431 9.46 -12.76 29.25
C ALA A 431 7.98 -13.15 29.16
N ASN A 432 7.57 -14.21 29.87
CA ASN A 432 6.20 -14.74 29.89
C ASN A 432 5.35 -14.28 31.10
N GLY A 433 5.87 -13.35 31.91
CA GLY A 433 5.14 -12.76 33.03
C GLY A 433 4.54 -11.40 32.68
N LEU A 434 3.38 -11.08 33.26
CA LEU A 434 2.80 -9.73 33.16
C LEU A 434 3.83 -8.69 33.65
N ARG A 435 4.16 -7.68 32.83
CA ARG A 435 5.17 -6.64 33.13
C ARG A 435 6.57 -7.16 33.45
N SER A 436 6.93 -8.39 33.04
CA SER A 436 8.25 -8.96 33.30
C SER A 436 9.31 -8.45 32.30
N HIS A 437 10.57 -8.36 32.72
CA HIS A 437 11.72 -8.04 31.88
C HIS A 437 12.78 -9.14 31.99
N THR A 438 13.23 -9.70 30.86
CA THR A 438 14.32 -10.70 30.83
C THR A 438 15.41 -10.31 29.84
N GLU A 439 16.67 -10.42 30.25
CA GLU A 439 17.85 -10.15 29.40
C GLU A 439 18.97 -11.18 29.58
N GLY A 440 19.94 -11.19 28.68
CA GLY A 440 21.11 -12.09 28.72
C GLY A 440 20.96 -13.31 27.81
N LEU A 441 21.43 -14.48 28.26
CA LEU A 441 21.39 -15.73 27.49
C LEU A 441 20.57 -16.78 28.24
N GLY A 442 19.44 -17.22 27.69
CA GLY A 442 18.67 -18.33 28.26
C GLY A 442 17.89 -18.00 29.55
N THR A 443 17.57 -16.73 29.78
CA THR A 443 16.86 -16.26 30.98
C THR A 443 15.34 -16.28 30.81
N CYS A 444 14.59 -16.52 31.89
CA CYS A 444 13.12 -16.60 31.84
C CYS A 444 12.44 -15.96 33.05
N ALA A 445 11.27 -15.35 32.83
CA ALA A 445 10.44 -14.79 33.89
C ALA A 445 9.65 -15.87 34.67
N ASN A 446 9.54 -17.09 34.14
CA ASN A 446 8.82 -18.22 34.76
C ASN A 446 7.37 -17.86 35.18
N ASN A 447 6.67 -17.08 34.34
CA ASN A 447 5.32 -16.56 34.58
C ASN A 447 5.18 -15.64 35.81
N LYS A 448 6.28 -15.12 36.36
CA LYS A 448 6.23 -14.18 37.49
C LYS A 448 5.96 -12.77 37.00
N GLU A 449 5.00 -12.12 37.64
CA GLU A 449 4.61 -10.75 37.31
C GLU A 449 5.69 -9.76 37.79
N GLY A 450 6.02 -8.75 36.98
CA GLY A 450 6.85 -7.61 37.38
C GLY A 450 8.30 -7.94 37.72
N VAL A 451 8.78 -9.14 37.37
CA VAL A 451 10.17 -9.53 37.67
C VAL A 451 11.16 -8.96 36.67
N HIS A 452 12.39 -8.75 37.12
CA HIS A 452 13.53 -8.50 36.24
C HIS A 452 14.56 -9.61 36.41
N VAL A 453 14.95 -10.25 35.30
CA VAL A 453 15.86 -11.40 35.29
C VAL A 453 17.00 -11.15 34.30
N MET A 454 18.24 -11.23 34.77
CA MET A 454 19.42 -11.05 33.93
C MET A 454 20.48 -12.13 34.18
N GLY A 455 21.34 -12.39 33.20
CA GLY A 455 22.50 -13.27 33.35
C GLY A 455 22.55 -14.42 32.35
N LEU A 456 23.04 -15.57 32.81
CA LEU A 456 23.25 -16.77 32.01
C LEU A 456 22.37 -17.91 32.54
N PHE A 457 21.41 -18.37 31.76
CA PHE A 457 20.54 -19.53 32.01
C PHE A 457 19.82 -19.52 33.37
N GLY A 458 18.50 -19.29 33.37
CA GLY A 458 17.71 -19.48 34.59
C GLY A 458 16.51 -18.55 34.71
N GLY A 459 15.80 -18.70 35.82
CA GLY A 459 14.69 -17.83 36.17
C GLY A 459 14.28 -17.97 37.64
N PRO A 460 13.30 -17.18 38.09
CA PRO A 460 12.76 -17.26 39.44
C PRO A 460 12.26 -18.67 39.77
N ALA A 461 12.44 -19.10 41.01
CA ALA A 461 11.85 -20.35 41.48
C ALA A 461 10.32 -20.22 41.62
N PRO A 462 9.57 -21.34 41.57
CA PRO A 462 8.11 -21.30 41.74
C PRO A 462 7.64 -20.64 43.05
N ALA A 463 8.44 -20.75 44.12
CA ALA A 463 8.15 -20.17 45.42
C ALA A 463 8.51 -18.68 45.54
N ASP A 464 9.28 -18.13 44.59
CA ASP A 464 9.69 -16.74 44.68
C ASP A 464 8.51 -15.79 44.38
N PRO A 465 8.44 -14.62 45.02
CA PRO A 465 7.36 -13.67 44.81
C PRO A 465 7.45 -12.96 43.45
N ASN A 466 6.31 -12.41 43.02
CA ASN A 466 6.24 -11.43 41.93
C ASN A 466 7.01 -10.15 42.32
N TYR A 467 7.23 -9.25 41.35
CA TYR A 467 7.82 -7.92 41.55
C TYR A 467 9.20 -7.94 42.23
N SER A 468 10.07 -8.86 41.79
CA SER A 468 11.38 -9.13 42.39
C SER A 468 12.49 -9.15 41.33
N TRP A 469 13.74 -9.01 41.76
CA TRP A 469 14.92 -8.93 40.88
C TRP A 469 15.82 -10.15 41.05
N TYR A 470 16.36 -10.68 39.95
CA TYR A 470 17.15 -11.92 39.92
C TYR A 470 18.38 -11.80 39.00
N LEU A 471 19.53 -12.24 39.51
CA LEU A 471 20.72 -12.57 38.72
C LEU A 471 20.86 -14.09 38.63
N VAL A 472 21.00 -14.62 37.42
CA VAL A 472 21.08 -16.06 37.17
C VAL A 472 22.41 -16.49 36.52
N ASN A 473 22.86 -17.69 36.88
CA ASN A 473 24.02 -18.39 36.32
C ASN A 473 23.80 -19.92 36.39
N GLY A 474 22.74 -20.40 35.74
CA GLY A 474 22.35 -21.82 35.70
C GLY A 474 22.99 -22.58 34.54
N ILE A 475 22.52 -23.81 34.32
CA ILE A 475 23.04 -24.71 33.28
C ILE A 475 22.07 -24.94 32.12
N SER A 476 20.83 -24.47 32.23
CA SER A 476 19.80 -24.63 31.19
C SER A 476 18.79 -23.47 31.20
N GLN A 477 18.15 -23.24 30.05
CA GLN A 477 17.16 -22.18 29.91
C GLN A 477 16.02 -22.37 30.92
N CYS A 478 15.58 -21.27 31.54
CA CYS A 478 14.50 -21.24 32.54
C CYS A 478 14.76 -22.08 33.82
N ASP A 479 15.98 -22.56 34.07
CA ASP A 479 16.31 -23.31 35.28
C ASP A 479 15.98 -22.50 36.56
N PRO A 480 15.01 -22.95 37.39
CA PRO A 480 14.64 -22.25 38.62
C PRO A 480 15.73 -22.32 39.71
N ASN A 481 16.73 -23.20 39.54
CA ASN A 481 17.87 -23.32 40.46
C ASN A 481 19.07 -22.48 40.02
N GLY A 482 18.96 -21.74 38.91
CA GLY A 482 20.04 -20.92 38.39
C GLY A 482 20.23 -19.58 39.11
N VAL A 483 19.39 -19.23 40.10
CA VAL A 483 19.45 -17.94 40.79
C VAL A 483 20.68 -17.88 41.71
N VAL A 484 21.61 -16.98 41.41
CA VAL A 484 22.83 -16.76 42.22
C VAL A 484 22.76 -15.50 43.08
N ALA A 485 21.87 -14.57 42.74
CA ALA A 485 21.49 -13.47 43.62
C ALA A 485 20.03 -13.05 43.37
N LYS A 486 19.33 -12.65 44.42
CA LYS A 486 17.96 -12.11 44.31
C LYS A 486 17.69 -11.04 45.35
N ILE A 487 16.81 -10.10 44.97
CA ILE A 487 16.19 -9.12 45.87
C ILE A 487 14.69 -9.28 45.70
N LEU A 488 14.01 -9.66 46.78
CA LEU A 488 12.58 -9.94 46.78
C LEU A 488 11.76 -8.68 47.08
N VAL A 489 10.48 -8.71 46.71
CA VAL A 489 9.54 -7.59 46.90
C VAL A 489 9.39 -7.13 48.36
N ASP A 490 9.68 -7.99 49.33
CA ASP A 490 9.66 -7.65 50.76
C ASP A 490 10.94 -6.92 51.23
N GLY A 491 11.96 -6.83 50.37
CA GLY A 491 13.27 -6.24 50.64
C GLY A 491 14.32 -7.25 51.07
N SER A 492 13.98 -8.53 51.22
CA SER A 492 14.96 -9.56 51.53
C SER A 492 15.90 -9.80 50.35
N ALA A 493 17.18 -10.01 50.64
CA ALA A 493 18.20 -10.28 49.63
C ALA A 493 18.95 -11.58 49.96
N CYS A 494 19.29 -12.35 48.91
CA CYS A 494 20.07 -13.57 49.02
C CYS A 494 21.17 -13.57 47.96
N PHE A 495 22.38 -14.01 48.34
CA PHE A 495 23.54 -14.14 47.48
C PHE A 495 24.17 -15.52 47.74
N ASP A 496 24.37 -16.32 46.68
CA ASP A 496 24.87 -17.70 46.79
C ASP A 496 26.37 -17.77 47.13
N SER A 497 27.10 -16.66 46.96
CA SER A 497 28.55 -16.62 47.18
C SER A 497 29.01 -15.30 47.82
N THR A 498 30.09 -14.73 47.30
CA THR A 498 30.80 -13.61 47.92
C THR A 498 30.17 -12.28 47.53
N VAL A 499 29.85 -11.45 48.54
CA VAL A 499 29.55 -10.02 48.36
C VAL A 499 30.81 -9.23 48.67
N THR A 500 31.33 -8.46 47.71
CA THR A 500 32.53 -7.64 47.88
C THR A 500 32.16 -6.15 47.88
N THR A 501 32.68 -5.38 48.83
CA THR A 501 32.32 -3.97 49.06
C THR A 501 33.42 -2.99 48.66
N ALA A 502 34.52 -3.46 48.05
CA ALA A 502 35.66 -2.64 47.67
C ALA A 502 35.92 -2.68 46.15
N GLY A 503 35.70 -1.55 45.48
CA GLY A 503 36.24 -1.29 44.14
C GLY A 503 37.69 -0.78 44.20
N LEU A 504 38.35 -0.71 43.04
CA LEU A 504 39.77 -0.31 42.82
C LEU A 504 40.21 1.05 43.41
N ILE A 505 39.30 1.83 44.02
CA ILE A 505 39.50 3.24 44.38
C ILE A 505 39.83 3.41 45.88
N THR A 506 39.32 2.54 46.76
CA THR A 506 39.61 2.59 48.19
C THR A 506 40.43 1.37 48.59
N ALA A 507 41.57 1.57 49.27
CA ALA A 507 42.42 0.48 49.70
C ALA A 507 41.61 -0.60 50.43
N ALA A 508 41.52 -1.79 49.82
CA ALA A 508 40.87 -2.95 50.42
C ALA A 508 41.53 -3.25 51.77
N GLY A 509 40.85 -2.94 52.88
CA GLY A 509 41.51 -2.97 54.18
C GLY A 509 40.62 -3.02 55.42
N ALA A 510 39.41 -2.48 55.39
CA ALA A 510 38.53 -2.49 56.56
C ALA A 510 37.08 -2.28 56.13
N CYS A 511 36.47 -3.31 55.55
CA CYS A 511 35.01 -3.39 55.46
C CYS A 511 34.55 -4.31 56.58
N ASP A 512 33.76 -3.77 57.49
CA ASP A 512 33.19 -4.42 58.65
C ASP A 512 31.66 -4.41 58.61
N PHE A 513 31.05 -5.18 59.51
CA PHE A 513 29.63 -5.09 59.82
C PHE A 513 29.47 -4.14 61.01
N ALA A 514 28.79 -3.03 60.79
CA ALA A 514 28.58 -1.99 61.78
C ALA A 514 27.11 -1.66 61.99
N GLU A 515 26.81 -1.12 63.16
CA GLU A 515 25.54 -0.48 63.51
C GLU A 515 25.81 0.94 64.01
N MET A 516 24.82 1.83 63.86
CA MET A 516 24.91 3.18 64.41
C MET A 516 24.57 3.18 65.90
N PHE A 517 25.34 3.91 66.71
CA PHE A 517 25.06 4.11 68.14
C PHE A 517 25.12 5.59 68.50
N GLU A 518 24.22 6.03 69.39
CA GLU A 518 24.22 7.41 69.90
C GLU A 518 25.24 7.58 71.03
N SER A 519 26.00 8.69 71.03
CA SER A 519 26.94 9.00 72.10
C SER A 519 26.27 9.60 73.34
N SER A 520 26.76 9.20 74.51
CA SER A 520 26.25 9.63 75.82
C SER A 520 26.35 11.14 76.07
N ASN A 521 27.38 11.79 75.52
CA ASN A 521 27.64 13.21 75.68
C ASN A 521 27.14 14.06 74.51
N GLY A 522 26.50 13.46 73.50
CA GLY A 522 26.03 14.16 72.30
C GLY A 522 27.14 14.65 71.36
N GLU A 523 28.40 14.21 71.57
CA GLU A 523 29.53 14.54 70.72
C GLU A 523 29.93 13.35 69.84
N THR A 524 30.53 13.63 68.68
CA THR A 524 31.06 12.56 67.83
C THR A 524 32.27 11.88 68.47
N ILE A 525 32.36 10.56 68.35
CA ILE A 525 33.57 9.79 68.64
C ILE A 525 34.22 9.47 67.30
N ASP A 526 35.38 10.10 67.06
CA ASP A 526 36.17 9.89 65.85
C ASP A 526 36.55 8.41 65.64
N VAL A 527 36.98 8.02 64.44
CA VAL A 527 37.22 6.62 64.08
C VAL A 527 38.40 5.99 64.84
N GLY A 528 38.35 4.67 65.01
CA GLY A 528 39.38 3.86 65.65
C GLY A 528 39.47 3.91 67.19
N TYR A 529 38.43 4.33 67.92
CA TYR A 529 38.34 4.14 69.37
C TYR A 529 37.52 2.91 69.74
N PHE A 530 37.91 2.24 70.83
CA PHE A 530 37.06 1.25 71.49
C PHE A 530 35.91 1.95 72.20
N VAL A 531 34.71 1.39 72.07
CA VAL A 531 33.50 1.95 72.68
C VAL A 531 32.76 0.93 73.53
N THR A 532 32.08 1.42 74.55
CA THR A 532 31.22 0.64 75.46
C THR A 532 29.97 1.43 75.82
N PHE A 533 29.00 0.75 76.45
CA PHE A 533 27.79 1.40 76.96
C PHE A 533 28.10 2.30 78.14
N ASP A 534 27.43 3.45 78.21
CA ASP A 534 27.54 4.34 79.35
C ASP A 534 26.55 3.95 80.45
N GLY A 535 27.04 3.16 81.41
CA GLY A 535 26.26 2.68 82.55
C GLY A 535 25.13 1.73 82.12
N GLU A 536 23.91 2.03 82.56
CA GLU A 536 22.69 1.27 82.22
C GLU A 536 22.00 1.79 80.93
N SER A 537 22.59 2.76 80.23
CA SER A 537 22.01 3.34 79.00
C SER A 537 22.42 2.58 77.74
N GLU A 538 21.64 2.74 76.67
CA GLU A 538 21.97 2.25 75.31
C GLU A 538 22.98 3.14 74.57
N LYS A 539 23.35 4.29 75.16
CA LYS A 539 24.31 5.22 74.57
C LYS A 539 25.74 4.78 74.79
N VAL A 540 26.62 5.20 73.88
CA VAL A 540 28.02 4.78 73.89
C VAL A 540 28.97 5.87 74.38
N ARG A 541 30.09 5.44 74.94
CA ARG A 541 31.26 6.28 75.26
C ARG A 541 32.54 5.54 74.90
N LYS A 542 33.67 6.26 74.89
CA LYS A 542 34.99 5.62 74.84
C LYS A 542 35.13 4.65 76.01
N ALA A 543 35.62 3.46 75.72
CA ALA A 543 35.94 2.47 76.73
C ALA A 543 37.22 2.84 77.49
N ASN A 544 37.36 2.33 78.71
CA ASN A 544 38.56 2.43 79.53
C ASN A 544 39.02 1.05 80.00
N GLU A 545 40.15 0.98 80.71
CA GLU A 545 40.78 -0.27 81.17
C GLU A 545 39.95 -1.08 82.18
N THR A 546 38.97 -0.45 82.84
CA THR A 546 38.08 -1.12 83.81
C THR A 546 36.83 -1.71 83.17
N ASP A 547 36.53 -1.33 81.93
CA ASP A 547 35.35 -1.81 81.21
C ASP A 547 35.53 -3.28 80.82
N THR A 548 34.62 -4.11 81.33
CA THR A 548 34.64 -5.56 81.08
C THR A 548 33.96 -5.93 79.76
N PHE A 549 33.09 -5.05 79.26
CA PHE A 549 32.38 -5.21 78.01
C PHE A 549 32.73 -4.07 77.06
N ILE A 550 33.04 -4.43 75.82
CA ILE A 550 33.35 -3.52 74.72
C ILE A 550 32.39 -3.85 73.57
N ILE A 551 31.66 -2.88 73.06
CA ILE A 551 30.70 -3.11 72.00
C ILE A 551 31.45 -3.41 70.70
N GLY A 552 32.38 -2.53 70.36
CA GLY A 552 33.14 -2.60 69.12
C GLY A 552 34.11 -1.44 69.00
N ILE A 553 34.44 -1.10 67.75
CA ILE A 553 35.37 -0.02 67.42
C ILE A 553 34.66 0.93 66.45
N THR A 554 34.71 2.22 66.70
CA THR A 554 34.15 3.23 65.78
C THR A 554 34.73 3.05 64.37
N SER A 555 33.88 2.71 63.40
CA SER A 555 34.27 2.31 62.05
C SER A 555 34.38 3.50 61.10
N SER A 556 35.31 3.42 60.14
CA SER A 556 35.47 4.44 59.10
C SER A 556 34.78 4.08 57.79
N ASN A 557 34.59 2.78 57.49
CA ASN A 557 34.12 2.33 56.19
C ASN A 557 33.36 0.98 56.28
N PRO A 558 32.21 0.96 56.97
CA PRO A 558 31.43 -0.27 57.10
C PRO A 558 30.97 -0.78 55.73
N GLY A 559 31.19 -2.07 55.49
CA GLY A 559 30.69 -2.75 54.29
C GLY A 559 29.18 -2.97 54.33
N VAL A 560 28.64 -3.16 55.53
CA VAL A 560 27.21 -3.16 55.83
C VAL A 560 27.02 -2.28 57.06
N LEU A 561 26.12 -1.30 56.96
CA LEU A 561 25.79 -0.39 58.06
C LEU A 561 24.29 -0.49 58.36
N ALA A 562 23.96 -1.06 59.51
CA ALA A 562 22.60 -1.15 60.01
C ALA A 562 22.26 0.02 60.95
N ASP A 563 20.97 0.17 61.25
CA ASP A 563 20.41 1.18 62.15
C ASP A 563 20.71 2.65 61.75
N ALA A 564 20.90 2.87 60.45
CA ALA A 564 21.26 4.16 59.87
C ALA A 564 20.13 5.22 59.84
N GLU A 565 18.89 4.78 59.96
CA GLU A 565 17.71 5.63 59.88
C GLU A 565 16.97 5.57 61.21
N ASN A 566 16.41 6.71 61.65
CA ASN A 566 15.60 6.76 62.86
C ASN A 566 14.26 6.05 62.63
N PRO A 567 13.91 4.99 63.40
CA PRO A 567 12.63 4.30 63.25
C PRO A 567 11.40 5.20 63.44
N ALA A 568 11.50 6.25 64.27
CA ALA A 568 10.41 7.22 64.48
C ALA A 568 10.04 7.98 63.20
N CYS A 569 10.99 8.13 62.28
CA CYS A 569 10.79 8.74 60.98
C CYS A 569 10.20 7.77 59.93
N SER A 570 9.87 6.54 60.30
CA SER A 570 9.38 5.56 59.34
C SER A 570 8.11 6.07 58.65
N LYS A 571 8.17 6.15 57.32
CA LYS A 571 7.02 6.40 56.46
C LYS A 571 5.90 5.39 56.64
N TYR A 572 6.27 4.16 57.02
CA TYR A 572 5.34 3.06 57.18
C TYR A 572 5.15 2.72 58.65
N LEU A 573 3.90 2.42 59.01
CA LEU A 573 3.56 1.98 60.34
C LEU A 573 4.21 0.61 60.60
N VAL A 574 4.87 0.48 61.75
CA VAL A 574 5.51 -0.76 62.21
C VAL A 574 4.84 -1.24 63.49
N ASP A 575 4.95 -2.53 63.78
CA ASP A 575 4.51 -3.12 65.05
C ASP A 575 5.58 -2.97 66.15
N GLU A 576 5.29 -3.50 67.34
CA GLU A 576 6.20 -3.46 68.50
C GLU A 576 7.56 -4.17 68.27
N TRP A 577 7.69 -4.94 67.19
CA TRP A 577 8.92 -5.65 66.81
C TRP A 577 9.60 -5.00 65.60
N ASN A 578 9.24 -3.75 65.26
CA ASN A 578 9.69 -3.00 64.08
C ASN A 578 9.35 -3.67 62.73
N ARG A 579 8.34 -4.56 62.69
CA ARG A 579 7.90 -5.18 61.45
C ARG A 579 6.86 -4.29 60.77
N PRO A 580 6.91 -4.10 59.44
CA PRO A 580 5.90 -3.32 58.74
C PRO A 580 4.50 -3.90 58.96
N ILE A 581 3.54 -3.04 59.29
CA ILE A 581 2.12 -3.39 59.31
C ILE A 581 1.60 -3.23 57.88
N TYR A 582 0.95 -4.28 57.38
CA TYR A 582 0.37 -4.27 56.06
C TYR A 582 -1.12 -3.97 56.13
N GLU A 583 -1.63 -3.30 55.10
CA GLU A 583 -3.04 -3.10 54.86
C GLU A 583 -3.43 -3.69 53.50
N GLU A 584 -4.64 -4.23 53.43
CA GLU A 584 -5.25 -4.67 52.18
C GLU A 584 -6.00 -3.48 51.56
N VAL A 585 -5.63 -3.11 50.34
CA VAL A 585 -6.22 -1.98 49.62
C VAL A 585 -6.77 -2.46 48.29
N THR A 586 -8.07 -2.23 48.07
CA THR A 586 -8.71 -2.46 46.78
C THR A 586 -8.49 -1.25 45.88
N LEU A 587 -7.65 -1.40 44.87
CA LEU A 587 -7.49 -0.43 43.82
C LEU A 587 -8.62 -0.59 42.80
N PRO A 588 -9.32 0.50 42.44
CA PRO A 588 -10.36 0.45 41.42
C PRO A 588 -9.74 0.16 40.04
N GLU A 589 -10.58 -0.23 39.10
CA GLU A 589 -10.18 -0.30 37.70
C GLU A 589 -9.64 1.06 37.22
N VAL A 590 -8.52 1.05 36.50
CA VAL A 590 -7.98 2.24 35.83
C VAL A 590 -8.50 2.23 34.40
N LYS A 591 -9.10 3.34 33.98
CA LYS A 591 -9.59 3.53 32.61
C LYS A 591 -8.78 4.58 31.87
N ASP A 592 -8.63 4.39 30.56
CA ASP A 592 -8.14 5.44 29.67
C ASP A 592 -9.18 6.59 29.55
N PRO A 593 -8.84 7.73 28.91
CA PRO A 593 -9.79 8.81 28.64
C PRO A 593 -11.02 8.40 27.81
N GLN A 594 -10.99 7.24 27.15
CA GLN A 594 -12.05 6.69 26.30
C GLN A 594 -12.96 5.70 27.05
N GLY A 595 -12.62 5.34 28.30
CA GLY A 595 -13.39 4.45 29.16
C GLY A 595 -12.98 2.97 29.12
N ASN A 596 -11.91 2.60 28.40
CA ASN A 596 -11.42 1.22 28.36
C ASN A 596 -10.58 0.91 29.60
N VAL A 597 -10.77 -0.28 30.17
CA VAL A 597 -10.01 -0.72 31.34
C VAL A 597 -8.58 -1.03 30.92
N ILE A 598 -7.63 -0.22 31.39
CA ILE A 598 -6.18 -0.41 31.19
C ILE A 598 -5.51 -1.11 32.37
N ALA A 599 -6.18 -1.15 33.54
CA ALA A 599 -5.82 -2.02 34.64
C ALA A 599 -7.08 -2.46 35.40
N GLU A 600 -7.24 -3.76 35.56
CA GLU A 600 -8.37 -4.35 36.29
C GLU A 600 -8.39 -3.94 37.77
N LYS A 601 -9.59 -3.94 38.34
CA LYS A 601 -9.77 -3.82 39.79
C LYS A 601 -8.98 -4.93 40.48
N ARG A 602 -8.12 -4.56 41.42
CA ARG A 602 -7.29 -5.53 42.13
C ARG A 602 -7.11 -5.16 43.59
N THR A 603 -6.86 -6.18 44.38
CA THR A 603 -6.54 -6.03 45.79
C THR A 603 -5.03 -6.18 45.96
N GLU A 604 -4.40 -5.21 46.59
CA GLU A 604 -2.97 -5.22 46.89
C GLU A 604 -2.75 -5.18 48.40
N ILE A 605 -1.78 -5.97 48.87
CA ILE A 605 -1.26 -5.86 50.23
C ILE A 605 -0.07 -4.89 50.17
N ARG A 606 -0.18 -3.76 50.86
CA ARG A 606 0.88 -2.74 50.91
C ARG A 606 1.24 -2.37 52.35
N LYS A 607 2.42 -1.79 52.55
CA LYS A 607 2.82 -1.24 53.85
C LYS A 607 1.88 -0.08 54.20
N LYS A 608 1.27 -0.11 55.38
CA LYS A 608 0.37 0.93 55.87
C LYS A 608 1.16 2.21 56.15
N ILE A 609 0.70 3.34 55.64
CA ILE A 609 1.36 4.63 55.90
C ILE A 609 1.21 4.99 57.37
N ASN A 610 2.30 5.43 57.99
CA ASN A 610 2.27 5.98 59.35
C ASN A 610 1.52 7.33 59.33
N PRO A 611 0.39 7.49 60.03
CA PRO A 611 -0.37 8.75 60.03
C PRO A 611 0.42 9.95 60.55
N ASP A 612 1.43 9.69 61.38
CA ASP A 612 2.29 10.71 61.99
C ASP A 612 3.52 11.04 61.11
N TRP A 613 3.64 10.43 59.93
CA TRP A 613 4.77 10.68 59.04
C TRP A 613 4.63 12.02 58.30
N ASP A 614 5.64 12.89 58.47
CA ASP A 614 5.77 14.16 57.76
C ASP A 614 6.97 14.10 56.78
N PRO A 615 6.75 14.21 55.46
CA PRO A 615 7.83 14.22 54.46
C PRO A 615 8.73 15.47 54.51
N SER A 616 8.39 16.50 55.29
CA SER A 616 9.14 17.75 55.40
C SER A 616 10.10 17.81 56.60
N GLU A 617 10.04 16.84 57.50
CA GLU A 617 10.98 16.75 58.62
C GLU A 617 12.39 16.38 58.14
N ASN A 618 13.36 17.28 58.36
CA ASN A 618 14.78 17.02 58.15
C ASN A 618 15.39 16.39 59.42
N GLY A 619 16.24 15.38 59.26
CA GLY A 619 16.99 14.76 60.38
C GLY A 619 16.73 13.27 60.62
N CYS A 620 16.07 12.57 59.69
CA CYS A 620 15.74 11.16 59.86
C CYS A 620 16.92 10.20 59.70
N SER A 621 17.93 10.59 58.92
CA SER A 621 19.19 9.84 58.79
C SER A 621 20.08 10.13 59.99
N ARG A 622 20.46 9.08 60.70
CA ARG A 622 21.41 9.15 61.82
C ARG A 622 22.82 9.43 61.32
N LYS A 623 23.13 9.15 60.05
CA LYS A 623 24.46 9.43 59.47
C LYS A 623 24.76 10.93 59.42
N ASP A 624 23.73 11.76 59.37
CA ASP A 624 23.85 13.22 59.29
C ASP A 624 23.90 13.87 60.68
N GLN A 625 23.73 13.09 61.75
CA GLN A 625 23.74 13.54 63.13
C GLN A 625 25.10 13.27 63.79
N PRO A 626 25.79 14.29 64.32
CA PRO A 626 27.16 14.14 64.85
C PRO A 626 27.27 13.19 66.05
N GLU A 627 26.22 13.06 66.85
CA GLU A 627 26.13 12.18 68.01
C GLU A 627 25.97 10.69 67.65
N TRP A 628 25.60 10.35 66.41
CA TRP A 628 25.44 8.98 65.96
C TRP A 628 26.69 8.49 65.23
N ILE A 629 27.29 7.41 65.74
CA ILE A 629 28.59 6.93 65.28
C ILE A 629 28.46 5.49 64.78
N PRO A 630 29.00 5.16 63.60
CA PRO A 630 29.09 3.76 63.15
C PRO A 630 30.08 3.00 64.02
N VAL A 631 29.65 1.91 64.65
CA VAL A 631 30.48 1.04 65.48
C VAL A 631 30.60 -0.31 64.80
N GLY A 632 31.82 -0.66 64.41
CA GLY A 632 32.15 -1.97 63.84
C GLY A 632 32.09 -3.05 64.91
N LEU A 633 31.14 -3.96 64.72
CA LEU A 633 30.85 -5.05 65.65
C LEU A 633 31.61 -6.32 65.28
N VAL A 634 31.80 -6.56 63.98
CA VAL A 634 32.52 -7.72 63.46
C VAL A 634 33.31 -7.34 62.22
N GLY A 635 34.59 -7.73 62.17
CA GLY A 635 35.42 -7.55 60.99
C GLY A 635 36.86 -7.21 61.29
N LYS A 636 37.60 -6.80 60.25
CA LYS A 636 38.97 -6.31 60.37
C LYS A 636 38.91 -4.80 60.48
N LEU A 637 39.16 -4.27 61.67
CA LEU A 637 39.01 -2.84 61.97
C LEU A 637 40.34 -2.19 62.31
N LEU A 638 40.49 -0.94 61.85
CA LEU A 638 41.60 -0.09 62.24
C LEU A 638 41.31 0.52 63.61
N VAL A 639 42.28 0.45 64.51
CA VAL A 639 42.19 1.00 65.86
C VAL A 639 43.41 1.84 66.18
N ARG A 640 43.21 2.89 66.97
CA ARG A 640 44.28 3.71 67.53
C ARG A 640 45.07 2.90 68.55
N ASP A 641 46.36 3.15 68.67
CA ASP A 641 47.27 2.36 69.50
C ASP A 641 48.28 3.23 70.21
N ASP A 642 48.56 2.88 71.48
CA ASP A 642 49.52 3.58 72.34
C ASP A 642 50.98 3.19 72.05
N GLY A 643 51.21 2.22 71.15
CA GLY A 643 52.51 1.75 70.70
C GLY A 643 52.99 0.50 71.43
N THR A 644 52.30 0.03 72.47
CA THR A 644 52.71 -1.13 73.27
C THR A 644 52.30 -2.46 72.64
N CYS A 645 51.25 -2.47 71.82
CA CYS A 645 50.70 -3.66 71.21
C CYS A 645 51.66 -4.33 70.22
N LYS A 646 51.77 -5.65 70.28
CA LYS A 646 52.62 -6.45 69.38
C LYS A 646 51.76 -7.22 68.39
N VAL A 647 52.18 -7.26 67.12
CA VAL A 647 51.56 -8.09 66.09
C VAL A 647 51.57 -9.55 66.53
N GLY A 648 50.42 -10.22 66.44
CA GLY A 648 50.23 -11.58 66.93
C GLY A 648 49.87 -11.70 68.42
N GLY A 649 49.99 -10.61 69.19
CA GLY A 649 49.49 -10.52 70.57
C GLY A 649 48.04 -10.03 70.63
N TYR A 650 47.61 -9.65 71.84
CA TYR A 650 46.28 -9.10 72.10
C TYR A 650 46.35 -7.67 72.62
N CYS A 651 45.27 -6.93 72.46
CA CYS A 651 45.10 -5.59 73.01
C CYS A 651 43.73 -5.38 73.65
N LYS A 652 43.68 -4.45 74.62
CA LYS A 652 42.46 -3.93 75.24
C LYS A 652 42.49 -2.40 75.20
N PRO A 653 41.35 -1.71 75.42
CA PRO A 653 41.38 -0.28 75.65
C PRO A 653 42.17 0.07 76.90
N ASN A 654 42.95 1.16 76.82
CA ASN A 654 43.45 1.89 77.99
C ASN A 654 42.46 2.99 78.40
N HIS A 655 42.85 3.85 79.34
CA HIS A 655 42.04 4.97 79.84
C HIS A 655 41.61 6.00 78.79
N GLU A 656 42.23 6.02 77.60
CA GLU A 656 41.89 6.90 76.49
C GLU A 656 40.99 6.23 75.44
N GLY A 657 40.65 4.94 75.61
CA GLY A 657 39.88 4.15 74.65
C GLY A 657 40.66 3.71 73.43
N ILE A 658 41.99 3.72 73.50
CA ILE A 658 42.89 3.24 72.43
C ILE A 658 43.55 1.92 72.84
N ALA A 659 44.08 1.17 71.87
CA ALA A 659 44.68 -0.13 72.09
C ALA A 659 45.97 -0.03 72.94
N THR A 660 46.02 -0.86 73.99
CA THR A 660 47.21 -1.14 74.79
C THR A 660 47.43 -2.65 74.90
N ALA A 661 48.69 -3.08 75.03
CA ALA A 661 49.06 -4.48 75.07
C ALA A 661 48.40 -5.19 76.27
N SER A 662 47.80 -6.34 76.01
CA SER A 662 47.14 -7.15 77.04
C SER A 662 47.36 -8.63 76.75
N PRO A 663 47.39 -9.50 77.78
CA PRO A 663 47.43 -10.95 77.56
C PRO A 663 46.14 -11.50 76.93
N ILE A 664 45.05 -10.74 76.99
CA ILE A 664 43.70 -11.11 76.53
C ILE A 664 43.06 -9.93 75.78
N GLY A 665 42.03 -10.16 74.97
CA GLY A 665 41.32 -9.09 74.24
C GLY A 665 41.36 -9.27 72.73
N TYR A 666 41.48 -8.18 71.98
CA TYR A 666 41.39 -8.19 70.53
C TYR A 666 42.70 -8.60 69.88
N ARG A 667 42.63 -9.50 68.90
CA ARG A 667 43.82 -10.02 68.22
C ARG A 667 44.42 -8.95 67.32
N VAL A 668 45.69 -8.60 67.56
CA VAL A 668 46.44 -7.67 66.72
C VAL A 668 46.94 -8.38 65.47
N MET A 669 46.38 -8.04 64.31
CA MET A 669 46.70 -8.68 63.03
C MET A 669 47.91 -8.03 62.35
N LYS A 670 47.96 -6.69 62.34
CA LYS A 670 48.99 -5.92 61.64
C LYS A 670 49.13 -4.54 62.28
N ARG A 671 50.34 -3.98 62.26
CA ARG A 671 50.56 -2.56 62.52
C ARG A 671 50.52 -1.80 61.19
N THR A 672 49.57 -0.88 61.04
CA THR A 672 49.34 -0.13 59.79
C THR A 672 49.95 1.26 59.81
N GLY A 673 50.22 1.81 61.00
CA GLY A 673 50.92 3.08 61.20
C GLY A 673 51.65 3.14 62.55
N LYS A 674 52.28 4.27 62.85
CA LYS A 674 53.02 4.47 64.12
C LYS A 674 52.12 4.22 65.34
N ASN A 675 50.89 4.73 65.29
CA ASN A 675 49.89 4.65 66.37
C ASN A 675 48.57 4.03 65.87
N GLN A 676 48.64 3.09 64.92
CA GLN A 676 47.46 2.44 64.34
C GLN A 676 47.71 0.96 64.08
N LEU A 677 46.73 0.15 64.47
CA LEU A 677 46.72 -1.29 64.29
C LEU A 677 45.50 -1.70 63.47
N LEU A 678 45.62 -2.84 62.79
CA LEU A 678 44.50 -3.62 62.30
C LEU A 678 44.25 -4.76 63.29
N VAL A 679 43.05 -4.81 63.84
CA VAL A 679 42.59 -5.85 64.77
C VAL A 679 41.45 -6.64 64.17
N LEU A 680 41.29 -7.89 64.62
CA LEU A 680 40.08 -8.67 64.37
C LEU A 680 39.09 -8.43 65.51
N VAL A 681 37.92 -7.91 65.18
CA VAL A 681 36.78 -7.81 66.09
C VAL A 681 35.87 -9.01 65.79
N ASP A 682 35.71 -9.89 66.77
CA ASP A 682 34.80 -11.03 66.72
C ASP A 682 33.98 -11.14 68.02
N SER A 683 32.91 -11.94 67.96
CA SER A 683 31.97 -12.17 69.06
C SER A 683 32.37 -13.36 69.96
N ALA A 684 33.50 -14.02 69.69
CA ALA A 684 33.88 -15.24 70.39
C ALA A 684 34.60 -14.94 71.71
N LEU A 685 33.96 -15.32 72.82
CA LEU A 685 34.47 -15.51 74.19
C LEU A 685 35.73 -14.72 74.57
N ARG A 686 35.48 -13.59 75.24
CA ARG A 686 36.45 -12.76 75.93
C ARG A 686 36.71 -13.33 77.32
N LEU A 687 37.62 -14.30 77.42
CA LEU A 687 38.23 -14.69 78.70
C LEU A 687 39.68 -14.23 78.75
#